data_AF-A0A087PYE1-F1
#
_entry.id   AF-A0A087PYE1-F1
#
_cell.length_a   1.000
_cell.length_b   1.000
_cell.length_c   1.000
_cell.angle_alpha   90.00
_cell.angle_beta   90.00
_cell.angle_gamma   90.00
#
_symmetry.space_group_name_H-M   'P 1'
#
loop_
_entity.id
_entity.type
_entity.pdbx_description
1 polymer ?
#
loop_
_entity_poly.entity_id
_entity_poly.type
_entity_poly.pdbx_seq_one_letter_code
_entity_poly.pdbx_strand_id
1 'polypeptide(L)'
;MLGRLSFSAIPLDVPILVGTFLGVAIIGLAVLGLITYYGKWGYLWKEWLTSVDHKRLAVMYIVLALVALFRGFADAIMMRTQLAMAYAGNPGYLPPHHYDQIFSAHGTIMIFFLAMAFMTGLFNFVVPLQIGARDVAFPFLNNLSFWMTAIAFILVNVSLFIGEFSQCGWLAYPPLSESQFSPGVGVDYYIWAIQLSGVGTLLTGVNFFVTIVKMRAPGMTWMKMPVFTWTAFCSSILIMVSFPVLTVAVALLGLDRYFGMHFFTNDGGGNQMLYLSLIWSWGHPEVYILVIPAFGVFSEVVPAFSGKPLFGYGTMVYATCSIMVLSFIVWVHHFFTMGAGPDVNAFFGIATMIISIPTGVKLFNWMFTMYKGRVQFHACMYWAVGFMVTFTIGGMTGVMMAIPGADFVLHNSLFLIAHFHNVIIGGVYFGYICGMNFWFPKVMGFKMNESWGIRAFWFWFVGFYFAFVPLYVLGFDGMTRRMNHYDNPEWHIWLLIAEVGAVLILLGIVCQLTQLYVTIRDRNLPANRDVTGDPWNGRALEWSTSSPPPPYNFAIVPHVHELDAFMHDKENGIDTRCAGGPYAPIHMPKNTAAGFLIGVFSLIFGFAAVWYIWWLAAIGLIAVIGTVIARSANKDIDYYIPAEEVARIENEHSRKLMAQAAE
;
A
#
# COMPACT_ATOMS: atom_id res chain seq x y z
N MET A 1 16.91 -29.78 8.24
CA MET A 1 17.52 -31.11 8.05
C MET A 1 17.75 -31.34 6.54
N LEU A 2 18.68 -30.68 5.83
CA LEU A 2 19.88 -29.89 6.18
C LEU A 2 19.92 -28.56 5.41
N GLY A 3 20.84 -27.68 5.82
CA GLY A 3 21.02 -26.29 5.39
C GLY A 3 21.80 -25.55 6.49
N ARG A 4 21.76 -24.21 6.55
CA ARG A 4 22.34 -23.43 7.66
C ARG A 4 21.47 -23.40 8.93
N LEU A 5 20.26 -23.95 8.87
CA LEU A 5 19.28 -23.89 9.96
C LEU A 5 19.66 -24.80 11.14
N SER A 6 19.76 -24.22 12.33
CA SER A 6 20.05 -24.88 13.60
C SER A 6 19.14 -24.34 14.71
N PHE A 7 19.13 -24.99 15.89
CA PHE A 7 18.39 -24.47 17.05
C PHE A 7 18.90 -23.11 17.55
N SER A 8 20.16 -22.76 17.26
CA SER A 8 20.72 -21.43 17.59
C SER A 8 20.16 -20.30 16.72
N ALA A 9 19.41 -20.62 15.66
CA ALA A 9 18.69 -19.62 14.87
C ALA A 9 17.46 -19.05 15.60
N ILE A 10 17.02 -19.67 16.70
CA ILE A 10 15.87 -19.17 17.47
C ILE A 10 16.42 -18.27 18.59
N PRO A 11 16.08 -16.98 18.63
CA PRO A 11 16.65 -16.01 19.58
C PRO A 11 15.99 -16.14 20.98
N LEU A 12 16.20 -17.28 21.63
CA LEU A 12 15.65 -17.58 22.97
C LEU A 12 16.31 -16.78 24.09
N ASP A 13 17.47 -16.20 23.82
CA ASP A 13 18.26 -15.36 24.71
C ASP A 13 17.83 -13.89 24.71
N VAL A 14 16.97 -13.48 23.77
CA VAL A 14 16.49 -12.09 23.63
C VAL A 14 15.08 -11.95 24.25
N PRO A 15 14.92 -11.36 25.45
CA PRO A 15 13.64 -11.35 26.16
C PRO A 15 12.49 -10.68 25.39
N ILE A 16 12.79 -9.62 24.64
CA ILE A 16 11.80 -8.89 23.82
C ILE A 16 11.22 -9.81 22.75
N LEU A 17 12.06 -10.60 22.08
CA LEU A 17 11.63 -11.53 21.04
C LEU A 17 10.89 -12.73 21.62
N VAL A 18 11.31 -13.26 22.78
CA VAL A 18 10.58 -14.32 23.50
C VAL A 18 9.19 -13.85 23.91
N GLY A 19 9.08 -12.65 24.50
CA GLY A 19 7.79 -12.05 24.85
C GLY A 19 6.89 -11.85 23.63
N THR A 20 7.48 -11.39 22.52
CA THR A 20 6.77 -11.23 21.24
C THR A 20 6.29 -12.58 20.70
N PHE A 21 7.13 -13.61 20.74
CA PHE A 21 6.78 -14.97 20.31
C PHE A 21 5.59 -15.52 21.11
N LEU A 22 5.64 -15.40 22.45
CA LEU A 22 4.53 -15.83 23.31
C LEU A 22 3.23 -15.07 22.99
N GLY A 23 3.30 -13.75 22.83
CA GLY A 23 2.14 -12.93 22.48
C GLY A 23 1.53 -13.34 21.13
N VAL A 24 2.37 -13.49 20.09
CA VAL A 24 1.93 -13.91 18.76
C VAL A 24 1.37 -15.33 18.78
N ALA A 25 1.99 -16.26 19.51
CA ALA A 25 1.50 -17.63 19.66
C ALA A 25 0.13 -17.66 20.36
N ILE A 26 -0.04 -16.91 21.44
CA ILE A 26 -1.33 -16.81 22.16
C ILE A 26 -2.42 -16.24 21.25
N ILE A 27 -2.15 -15.13 20.57
CA ILE A 27 -3.11 -14.50 19.65
C ILE A 27 -3.43 -15.45 18.49
N GLY A 28 -2.42 -16.08 17.89
CA GLY A 28 -2.58 -17.05 16.81
C GLY A 28 -3.44 -18.25 17.22
N LEU A 29 -3.16 -18.84 18.38
CA LEU A 29 -3.96 -19.93 18.95
C LEU A 29 -5.38 -19.49 19.28
N ALA A 30 -5.57 -18.28 19.81
CA ALA A 30 -6.90 -17.72 20.06
C ALA A 30 -7.70 -17.55 18.76
N VAL A 31 -7.10 -17.02 17.71
CA VAL A 31 -7.74 -16.86 16.39
C VAL A 31 -8.09 -18.22 15.79
N LEU A 32 -7.16 -19.19 15.80
CA LEU A 32 -7.41 -20.55 15.31
C LEU A 32 -8.50 -21.26 16.13
N GLY A 33 -8.48 -21.08 17.45
CA GLY A 33 -9.50 -21.58 18.37
C GLY A 33 -10.88 -20.99 18.08
N LEU A 34 -10.98 -19.67 17.86
CA LEU A 34 -12.23 -18.99 17.50
C LEU A 34 -12.76 -19.44 16.13
N ILE A 35 -11.90 -19.57 15.12
CA ILE A 35 -12.30 -20.07 13.79
C ILE A 35 -12.87 -21.49 13.89
N THR A 36 -12.20 -22.34 14.69
CA THR A 36 -12.63 -23.73 14.91
C THR A 36 -13.92 -23.80 15.72
N TYR A 37 -14.02 -23.04 16.81
CA TYR A 37 -15.21 -22.96 17.67
C TYR A 37 -16.45 -22.50 16.89
N TYR A 38 -16.32 -21.49 16.03
CA TYR A 38 -17.42 -21.00 15.20
C TYR A 38 -17.62 -21.80 13.89
N GLY A 39 -16.83 -22.86 13.65
CA GLY A 39 -16.94 -23.70 12.45
C GLY A 39 -16.71 -22.97 11.13
N LYS A 40 -15.84 -21.94 11.11
CA LYS A 40 -15.67 -21.05 9.93
C LYS A 40 -14.64 -21.49 8.91
N TRP A 41 -13.96 -22.63 9.10
CA TRP A 41 -12.97 -23.17 8.15
C TRP A 41 -13.52 -23.34 6.73
N GLY A 42 -14.67 -24.00 6.58
CA GLY A 42 -15.29 -24.22 5.26
C GLY A 42 -15.71 -22.92 4.57
N TYR A 43 -16.18 -21.95 5.35
CA TYR A 43 -16.51 -20.61 4.86
C TYR A 43 -15.24 -19.89 4.39
N LEU A 44 -14.21 -19.76 5.24
CA LEU A 44 -12.95 -19.09 4.87
C LEU A 44 -12.34 -19.68 3.61
N TRP A 45 -12.30 -21.01 3.49
CA TRP A 45 -11.77 -21.68 2.32
C TRP A 45 -12.53 -21.32 1.05
N LYS A 46 -13.85 -21.58 1.03
CA LYS A 46 -14.69 -21.43 -0.18
C LYS A 46 -14.91 -19.96 -0.58
N GLU A 47 -14.96 -19.08 0.40
CA GLU A 47 -15.45 -17.71 0.24
C GLU A 47 -14.30 -16.68 0.19
N TRP A 48 -13.16 -16.93 0.82
CA TRP A 48 -12.08 -15.93 0.92
C TRP A 48 -10.78 -16.42 0.32
N LEU A 49 -10.23 -17.54 0.83
CA LEU A 49 -8.89 -17.98 0.47
C LEU A 49 -8.76 -18.36 -1.01
N THR A 50 -9.81 -19.00 -1.56
CA THR A 50 -9.87 -19.37 -2.98
C THR A 50 -10.56 -18.32 -3.86
N SER A 51 -10.91 -17.15 -3.31
CA SER A 51 -11.71 -16.16 -4.02
C SER A 51 -10.95 -15.48 -5.15
N VAL A 52 -11.60 -15.35 -6.29
CA VAL A 52 -11.12 -14.52 -7.42
C VAL A 52 -11.85 -13.18 -7.53
N ASP A 53 -12.84 -12.93 -6.67
CA ASP A 53 -13.60 -11.68 -6.65
C ASP A 53 -12.71 -10.53 -6.17
N HIS A 54 -12.53 -9.54 -7.04
CA HIS A 54 -11.76 -8.33 -6.77
C HIS A 54 -12.17 -7.63 -5.45
N LYS A 55 -13.46 -7.69 -5.07
CA LYS A 55 -13.97 -7.07 -3.84
C LYS A 55 -13.44 -7.75 -2.59
N ARG A 56 -13.36 -9.09 -2.60
CA ARG A 56 -12.88 -9.87 -1.45
C ARG A 56 -11.37 -9.80 -1.32
N LEU A 57 -10.66 -9.87 -2.45
CA LEU A 57 -9.21 -9.66 -2.50
C LEU A 57 -8.85 -8.26 -2.01
N ALA A 58 -9.65 -7.23 -2.35
CA ALA A 58 -9.45 -5.88 -1.80
C ALA A 58 -9.48 -5.84 -0.27
N VAL A 59 -10.50 -6.46 0.34
CA VAL A 59 -10.62 -6.53 1.81
C VAL A 59 -9.41 -7.26 2.41
N MET A 60 -8.99 -8.38 1.82
CA MET A 60 -7.82 -9.12 2.28
C MET A 60 -6.53 -8.29 2.20
N TYR A 61 -6.35 -7.51 1.12
CA TYR A 61 -5.24 -6.57 0.98
C TYR A 61 -5.25 -5.47 2.05
N ILE A 62 -6.41 -4.86 2.33
CA ILE A 62 -6.53 -3.83 3.36
C ILE A 62 -6.28 -4.42 4.76
N VAL A 63 -6.77 -5.64 5.04
CA VAL A 63 -6.48 -6.34 6.30
C VAL A 63 -4.98 -6.61 6.44
N LEU A 64 -4.32 -7.09 5.38
CA LEU A 64 -2.86 -7.27 5.36
C LEU A 64 -2.14 -5.95 5.67
N ALA A 65 -2.56 -4.85 5.04
CA ALA A 65 -2.00 -3.52 5.25
C ALA A 65 -2.17 -3.05 6.70
N LEU A 66 -3.34 -3.25 7.32
CA LEU A 66 -3.59 -2.89 8.72
C LEU A 66 -2.75 -3.72 9.70
N VAL A 67 -2.52 -5.00 9.41
CA VAL A 67 -1.61 -5.85 10.20
C VAL A 67 -0.16 -5.39 10.03
N ALA A 68 0.25 -5.05 8.81
CA ALA A 68 1.56 -4.48 8.52
C ALA A 68 1.78 -3.13 9.23
N LEU A 69 0.74 -2.29 9.33
CA LEU A 69 0.79 -1.03 10.10
C LEU A 69 1.13 -1.29 11.56
N PHE A 70 0.49 -2.27 12.19
CA PHE A 70 0.74 -2.58 13.60
C PHE A 70 2.19 -2.99 13.83
N ARG A 71 2.70 -3.91 13.00
CA ARG A 71 4.10 -4.36 13.08
C ARG A 71 5.07 -3.22 12.80
N GLY A 72 4.87 -2.48 11.71
CA GLY A 72 5.74 -1.36 11.35
C GLY A 72 5.73 -0.23 12.38
N PHE A 73 4.58 0.05 13.00
CA PHE A 73 4.51 1.05 14.06
C PHE A 73 5.15 0.58 15.38
N ALA A 74 5.03 -0.72 15.72
CA ALA A 74 5.76 -1.28 16.86
C ALA A 74 7.27 -1.06 16.71
N ASP A 75 7.82 -1.26 15.51
CA ASP A 75 9.23 -0.94 15.24
C ASP A 75 9.52 0.56 15.37
N ALA A 76 8.63 1.42 14.88
CA ALA A 76 8.79 2.86 14.92
C ALA A 76 8.88 3.38 16.36
N ILE A 77 7.95 2.96 17.22
CA ILE A 77 7.96 3.38 18.63
C ILE A 77 9.17 2.80 19.35
N MET A 78 9.58 1.55 19.06
CA MET A 78 10.81 1.00 19.63
C MET A 78 12.06 1.81 19.24
N MET A 79 12.18 2.22 17.97
CA MET A 79 13.30 3.07 17.55
C MET A 79 13.27 4.45 18.24
N ARG A 80 12.09 5.03 18.40
CA ARG A 80 11.94 6.36 19.03
C ARG A 80 12.21 6.31 20.52
N THR A 81 11.71 5.30 21.24
CA THR A 81 12.03 5.09 22.65
C THR A 81 13.51 4.83 22.86
N GLN A 82 14.19 4.05 21.98
CA GLN A 82 15.65 3.90 22.03
C GLN A 82 16.35 5.25 21.90
N LEU A 83 16.00 6.08 20.92
CA LEU A 83 16.59 7.41 20.74
C LEU A 83 16.26 8.37 21.88
N ALA A 84 15.11 8.23 22.55
CA ALA A 84 14.79 9.02 23.72
C ALA A 84 15.64 8.61 24.94
N MET A 85 16.03 7.34 25.05
CA MET A 85 16.75 6.79 26.22
C MET A 85 18.27 6.76 26.06
N ALA A 86 18.78 6.53 24.84
CA ALA A 86 20.18 6.28 24.57
C ALA A 86 21.00 7.58 24.44
N TYR A 87 21.09 8.28 25.58
CA TYR A 87 21.73 9.59 25.71
C TYR A 87 22.79 9.58 26.81
N ALA A 88 23.89 10.31 26.59
CA ALA A 88 24.92 10.60 27.59
C ALA A 88 25.49 9.33 28.27
N GLY A 89 25.98 8.41 27.46
CA GLY A 89 26.55 7.13 27.93
C GLY A 89 25.53 6.08 28.40
N ASN A 90 24.22 6.37 28.40
CA ASN A 90 23.19 5.34 28.58
C ASN A 90 23.05 4.54 27.27
N PRO A 91 23.30 3.21 27.26
CA PRO A 91 23.20 2.41 26.02
C PRO A 91 21.76 2.22 25.52
N GLY A 92 20.74 2.59 26.30
CA GLY A 92 19.35 2.26 26.01
C GLY A 92 19.07 0.76 26.14
N TYR A 93 18.16 0.24 25.32
CA TYR A 93 17.73 -1.16 25.37
C TYR A 93 17.82 -1.90 24.04
N LEU A 94 18.11 -1.21 22.93
CA LEU A 94 18.35 -1.81 21.61
C LEU A 94 19.84 -1.72 21.23
N PRO A 95 20.60 -2.82 21.36
CA PRO A 95 21.93 -2.92 20.77
C PRO A 95 21.92 -2.67 19.26
N PRO A 96 23.05 -2.24 18.66
CA PRO A 96 23.14 -1.96 17.22
C PRO A 96 22.61 -3.10 16.34
N HIS A 97 22.97 -4.35 16.67
CA HIS A 97 22.52 -5.55 15.96
C HIS A 97 21.00 -5.65 15.83
N HIS A 98 20.24 -5.27 16.88
CA HIS A 98 18.78 -5.27 16.84
C HIS A 98 18.21 -3.98 16.24
N TYR A 99 18.78 -2.84 16.59
CA TYR A 99 18.33 -1.54 16.07
C TYR A 99 18.40 -1.50 14.54
N ASP A 100 19.47 -2.05 13.96
CA ASP A 100 19.70 -2.06 12.52
C ASP A 100 18.73 -2.97 11.77
N GLN A 101 18.37 -4.10 12.38
CA GLN A 101 17.31 -4.97 11.88
C GLN A 101 15.94 -4.29 11.93
N ILE A 102 15.63 -3.63 13.05
CA ILE A 102 14.34 -2.99 13.29
C ILE A 102 14.12 -1.87 12.26
N PHE A 103 15.07 -0.96 12.05
CA PHE A 103 14.87 0.11 11.07
C PHE A 103 14.81 -0.42 9.63
N SER A 104 15.57 -1.47 9.32
CA SER A 104 15.57 -2.10 8.00
C SER A 104 14.21 -2.73 7.72
N ALA A 105 13.71 -3.50 8.68
CA ALA A 105 12.43 -4.18 8.57
C ALA A 105 11.25 -3.21 8.60
N HIS A 106 11.30 -2.17 9.43
CA HIS A 106 10.31 -1.08 9.45
C HIS A 106 10.16 -0.46 8.06
N GLY A 107 11.26 -0.01 7.45
CA GLY A 107 11.23 0.61 6.13
C GLY A 107 10.68 -0.34 5.07
N THR A 108 11.13 -1.59 5.05
CA THR A 108 10.63 -2.61 4.12
C THR A 108 9.12 -2.84 4.30
N ILE A 109 8.62 -2.95 5.53
CA ILE A 109 7.21 -3.25 5.77
C ILE A 109 6.30 -2.08 5.45
N MET A 110 6.68 -0.86 5.85
CA MET A 110 5.84 0.31 5.63
C MET A 110 5.66 0.61 4.12
N ILE A 111 6.68 0.35 3.30
CA ILE A 111 6.62 0.58 1.86
C ILE A 111 5.95 -0.59 1.13
N PHE A 112 6.46 -1.82 1.28
CA PHE A 112 6.03 -2.96 0.46
C PHE A 112 4.75 -3.64 0.95
N PHE A 113 4.45 -3.60 2.24
CA PHE A 113 3.38 -4.42 2.83
C PHE A 113 2.28 -3.59 3.49
N LEU A 114 2.55 -2.36 3.89
CA LEU A 114 1.51 -1.39 4.24
C LEU A 114 1.08 -0.62 3.00
N ALA A 115 1.92 0.26 2.47
CA ALA A 115 1.49 1.22 1.44
C ALA A 115 1.05 0.53 0.14
N MET A 116 1.86 -0.38 -0.41
CA MET A 116 1.52 -1.12 -1.62
C MET A 116 0.30 -2.03 -1.48
N ALA A 117 0.16 -2.73 -0.34
CA ALA A 117 -1.01 -3.56 -0.09
C ALA A 117 -2.29 -2.72 0.01
N PHE A 118 -2.25 -1.59 0.72
CA PHE A 118 -3.40 -0.70 0.86
C PHE A 118 -3.82 -0.13 -0.51
N MET A 119 -2.85 0.36 -1.28
CA MET A 119 -3.06 0.85 -2.64
C MET A 119 -3.73 -0.20 -3.52
N THR A 120 -3.19 -1.42 -3.51
CA THR A 120 -3.70 -2.54 -4.32
C THR A 120 -5.11 -2.94 -3.88
N GLY A 121 -5.40 -2.86 -2.57
CA GLY A 121 -6.75 -3.04 -2.04
C GLY A 121 -7.74 -2.03 -2.60
N LEU A 122 -7.37 -0.74 -2.65
CA LEU A 122 -8.22 0.30 -3.22
C LEU A 122 -8.41 0.13 -4.74
N PHE A 123 -7.37 -0.24 -5.50
CA PHE A 123 -7.49 -0.55 -6.93
C PHE A 123 -8.50 -1.67 -7.16
N ASN A 124 -8.31 -2.77 -6.43
CA ASN A 124 -9.17 -3.92 -6.48
C ASN A 124 -10.62 -3.58 -6.21
N PHE A 125 -10.88 -2.79 -5.18
CA PHE A 125 -12.27 -2.50 -4.84
C PHE A 125 -12.91 -1.53 -5.84
N VAL A 126 -12.25 -0.42 -6.12
CA VAL A 126 -12.89 0.77 -6.73
C VAL A 126 -12.81 0.75 -8.25
N VAL A 127 -11.69 0.33 -8.85
CA VAL A 127 -11.48 0.50 -10.30
C VAL A 127 -12.52 -0.23 -11.14
N PRO A 128 -12.82 -1.54 -10.92
CA PRO A 128 -13.83 -2.24 -11.73
C PRO A 128 -15.22 -1.60 -11.61
N LEU A 129 -15.59 -1.13 -10.41
CA LEU A 129 -16.85 -0.45 -10.17
C LEU A 129 -16.92 0.91 -10.90
N GLN A 130 -15.84 1.69 -10.84
CA GLN A 130 -15.77 3.01 -11.50
C GLN A 130 -15.83 2.93 -13.02
N ILE A 131 -15.30 1.86 -13.62
CA ILE A 131 -15.32 1.69 -15.08
C ILE A 131 -16.55 0.91 -15.59
N GLY A 132 -17.47 0.52 -14.71
CA GLY A 132 -18.67 -0.25 -15.09
C GLY A 132 -18.38 -1.71 -15.48
N ALA A 133 -17.30 -2.30 -14.97
CA ALA A 133 -16.92 -3.69 -15.23
C ALA A 133 -17.45 -4.66 -14.17
N ARG A 134 -17.64 -5.93 -14.56
CA ARG A 134 -18.10 -6.99 -13.64
C ARG A 134 -16.98 -7.59 -12.78
N ASP A 135 -15.74 -7.56 -13.28
CA ASP A 135 -14.54 -8.02 -12.58
C ASP A 135 -13.29 -7.41 -13.27
N VAL A 136 -12.09 -7.75 -12.79
CA VAL A 136 -10.81 -7.45 -13.44
C VAL A 136 -10.51 -8.38 -14.63
N ALA A 137 -9.54 -7.99 -15.47
CA ALA A 137 -9.18 -8.73 -16.68
C ALA A 137 -8.66 -10.14 -16.40
N PHE A 138 -7.91 -10.32 -15.30
CA PHE A 138 -7.33 -11.60 -14.93
C PHE A 138 -7.64 -11.94 -13.46
N PRO A 139 -8.84 -12.48 -13.15
CA PRO A 139 -9.26 -12.78 -11.78
C PRO A 139 -8.34 -13.78 -11.05
N PHE A 140 -7.80 -14.77 -11.78
CA PHE A 140 -6.83 -15.70 -11.23
C PHE A 140 -5.48 -15.04 -10.91
N LEU A 141 -4.95 -14.21 -11.81
CA LEU A 141 -3.69 -13.48 -11.55
C LEU A 141 -3.85 -12.54 -10.36
N ASN A 142 -5.04 -11.96 -10.19
CA ASN A 142 -5.36 -11.13 -9.03
C ASN A 142 -5.27 -11.91 -7.70
N ASN A 143 -5.83 -13.12 -7.66
CA ASN A 143 -5.72 -14.02 -6.51
C ASN A 143 -4.25 -14.41 -6.24
N LEU A 144 -3.50 -14.74 -7.29
CA LEU A 144 -2.08 -15.06 -7.18
C LEU A 144 -1.26 -13.86 -6.68
N SER A 145 -1.50 -12.65 -7.19
CA SER A 145 -0.84 -11.42 -6.75
C SER A 145 -1.00 -11.18 -5.25
N PHE A 146 -2.22 -11.37 -4.73
CA PHE A 146 -2.48 -11.27 -3.29
C PHE A 146 -1.64 -12.30 -2.53
N TRP A 147 -1.68 -13.57 -2.93
CA TRP A 147 -0.98 -14.62 -2.23
C TRP A 147 0.53 -14.45 -2.25
N MET A 148 1.12 -14.00 -3.36
CA MET A 148 2.54 -13.67 -3.43
C MET A 148 2.94 -12.52 -2.49
N THR A 149 2.06 -11.51 -2.35
CA THR A 149 2.27 -10.42 -1.39
C THR A 149 2.17 -10.93 0.06
N ALA A 150 1.13 -11.70 0.37
CA ALA A 150 0.89 -12.22 1.71
C ALA A 150 1.99 -13.17 2.18
N ILE A 151 2.46 -14.08 1.32
CA ILE A 151 3.55 -15.01 1.68
C ILE A 151 4.90 -14.31 1.80
N ALA A 152 5.14 -13.25 1.02
CA ALA A 152 6.34 -12.43 1.18
C ALA A 152 6.32 -11.69 2.53
N PHE A 153 5.16 -11.16 2.94
CA PHE A 153 4.99 -10.57 4.27
C PHE A 153 5.18 -11.61 5.38
N ILE A 154 4.67 -12.84 5.20
CA ILE A 154 4.91 -13.95 6.13
C ILE A 154 6.42 -14.24 6.21
N LEU A 155 7.13 -14.31 5.08
CA LEU A 155 8.56 -14.58 5.06
C LEU A 155 9.37 -13.52 5.83
N VAL A 156 9.03 -12.23 5.69
CA VAL A 156 9.63 -11.16 6.50
C VAL A 156 9.36 -11.37 7.99
N ASN A 157 8.13 -11.73 8.38
CA ASN A 157 7.80 -11.94 9.79
C ASN A 157 8.38 -13.24 10.36
N VAL A 158 8.63 -14.27 9.54
CA VAL A 158 9.34 -15.47 9.97
C VAL A 158 10.77 -15.15 10.42
N SER A 159 11.43 -14.18 9.77
CA SER A 159 12.79 -13.74 10.15
C SER A 159 12.88 -13.19 11.57
N LEU A 160 11.75 -12.77 12.15
CA LEU A 160 11.67 -12.30 13.55
C LEU A 160 11.88 -13.44 14.56
N PHE A 161 11.51 -14.67 14.18
CA PHE A 161 11.50 -15.83 15.08
C PHE A 161 12.55 -16.87 14.70
N ILE A 162 12.98 -16.90 13.45
CA ILE A 162 13.96 -17.85 12.92
C ILE A 162 15.00 -17.06 12.14
N GLY A 163 16.21 -16.96 12.69
CA GLY A 163 17.31 -16.18 12.17
C GLY A 163 17.20 -14.71 12.59
N GLU A 164 17.44 -13.84 11.61
CA GLU A 164 17.47 -12.38 11.76
C GLU A 164 17.03 -11.74 10.45
N PHE A 165 16.65 -10.45 10.47
CA PHE A 165 16.40 -9.70 9.25
C PHE A 165 17.65 -8.93 8.79
N SER A 166 17.61 -8.34 7.59
CA SER A 166 18.71 -7.54 7.05
C SER A 166 19.04 -6.36 7.97
N GLN A 167 20.34 -6.09 8.18
CA GLN A 167 20.86 -4.91 8.89
C GLN A 167 21.29 -3.79 7.92
N CYS A 168 21.11 -3.99 6.61
CA CYS A 168 21.67 -3.13 5.56
C CYS A 168 20.72 -1.99 5.12
N GLY A 169 19.69 -1.69 5.92
CA GLY A 169 18.60 -0.81 5.55
C GLY A 169 17.63 -1.42 4.53
N TRP A 170 16.52 -0.72 4.31
CA TRP A 170 15.40 -1.19 3.47
C TRP A 170 15.72 -1.34 1.97
N LEU A 171 16.92 -0.92 1.52
CA LEU A 171 17.39 -1.07 0.14
C LEU A 171 18.60 -2.00 0.01
N ALA A 172 19.11 -2.57 1.12
CA ALA A 172 20.22 -3.52 1.15
C ALA A 172 21.43 -3.12 0.28
N TYR A 173 22.04 -1.96 0.55
CA TYR A 173 23.15 -1.45 -0.26
C TYR A 173 24.42 -2.31 -0.18
N PRO A 174 25.02 -2.69 -1.32
CA PRO A 174 26.43 -3.07 -1.38
C PRO A 174 27.31 -1.87 -0.98
N PRO A 175 28.48 -2.12 -0.38
CA PRO A 175 29.07 -3.43 -0.14
C PRO A 175 28.55 -4.09 1.14
N LEU A 176 27.82 -3.37 2.00
CA LEU A 176 27.40 -3.87 3.31
C LEU A 176 26.51 -5.12 3.21
N SER A 177 25.69 -5.21 2.17
CA SER A 177 24.83 -6.38 1.91
C SER A 177 25.55 -7.57 1.28
N GLU A 178 26.83 -7.45 0.93
CA GLU A 178 27.63 -8.57 0.41
C GLU A 178 27.95 -9.59 1.51
N SER A 179 28.11 -10.85 1.13
CA SER A 179 28.39 -11.96 2.06
C SER A 179 29.67 -11.75 2.89
N GLN A 180 30.62 -10.95 2.39
CA GLN A 180 31.84 -10.59 3.12
C GLN A 180 31.56 -9.75 4.37
N PHE A 181 30.58 -8.84 4.31
CA PHE A 181 30.24 -7.91 5.39
C PHE A 181 29.01 -8.37 6.19
N SER A 182 28.07 -9.00 5.51
CA SER A 182 26.83 -9.54 6.09
C SER A 182 26.70 -11.05 5.77
N PRO A 183 27.45 -11.94 6.45
CA PRO A 183 27.44 -13.37 6.19
C PRO A 183 26.16 -14.09 6.66
N GLY A 184 25.38 -13.43 7.54
CA GLY A 184 24.11 -13.92 8.07
C GLY A 184 23.00 -14.02 7.01
N VAL A 185 21.88 -14.63 7.42
CA VAL A 185 20.72 -14.91 6.56
C VAL A 185 19.81 -13.69 6.34
N GLY A 186 20.03 -12.59 7.07
CA GLY A 186 19.13 -11.43 7.05
C GLY A 186 18.96 -10.78 5.68
N VAL A 187 20.04 -10.64 4.91
CA VAL A 187 19.98 -10.12 3.53
C VAL A 187 19.26 -11.13 2.62
N ASP A 188 19.42 -12.43 2.86
CA ASP A 188 18.76 -13.47 2.07
C ASP A 188 17.23 -13.46 2.30
N TYR A 189 16.78 -13.22 3.54
CA TYR A 189 15.36 -12.97 3.85
C TYR A 189 14.82 -11.77 3.07
N TYR A 190 15.57 -10.67 3.02
CA TYR A 190 15.21 -9.49 2.25
C TYR A 190 15.10 -9.82 0.75
N ILE A 191 16.11 -10.47 0.16
CA ILE A 191 16.14 -10.83 -1.27
C ILE A 191 14.89 -11.61 -1.66
N TRP A 192 14.61 -12.71 -0.97
CA TRP A 192 13.49 -13.57 -1.35
C TRP A 192 12.14 -12.96 -1.03
N ALA A 193 12.00 -12.22 0.08
CA ALA A 193 10.75 -11.51 0.38
C ALA A 193 10.44 -10.46 -0.70
N ILE A 194 11.43 -9.64 -1.09
CA ILE A 194 11.24 -8.63 -2.11
C ILE A 194 10.95 -9.27 -3.47
N GLN A 195 11.68 -10.30 -3.88
CA GLN A 195 11.46 -10.97 -5.16
C GLN A 195 10.07 -11.60 -5.27
N LEU A 196 9.63 -12.32 -4.23
CA LEU A 196 8.31 -12.94 -4.21
C LEU A 196 7.21 -11.86 -4.24
N SER A 197 7.36 -10.78 -3.47
CA SER A 197 6.39 -9.67 -3.49
C SER A 197 6.38 -8.96 -4.86
N GLY A 198 7.54 -8.76 -5.49
CA GLY A 198 7.70 -8.11 -6.77
C GLY A 198 6.97 -8.82 -7.91
N VAL A 199 6.98 -10.16 -7.92
CA VAL A 199 6.17 -10.96 -8.86
C VAL A 199 4.69 -10.63 -8.71
N GLY A 200 4.18 -10.60 -7.48
CA GLY A 200 2.78 -10.28 -7.20
C GLY A 200 2.41 -8.87 -7.68
N THR A 201 3.25 -7.89 -7.38
CA THR A 201 3.04 -6.49 -7.77
C THR A 201 3.08 -6.28 -9.28
N LEU A 202 4.03 -6.90 -9.98
CA LEU A 202 4.12 -6.81 -11.45
C LEU A 202 2.85 -7.34 -12.12
N LEU A 203 2.35 -8.49 -11.65
CA LEU A 203 1.10 -9.09 -12.12
C LEU A 203 -0.10 -8.17 -11.85
N THR A 204 -0.14 -7.49 -10.70
CA THR A 204 -1.15 -6.48 -10.39
C THR A 204 -1.12 -5.33 -11.40
N GLY A 205 0.06 -4.78 -11.70
CA GLY A 205 0.22 -3.69 -12.67
C GLY A 205 -0.29 -4.07 -14.06
N VAL A 206 0.07 -5.26 -14.56
CA VAL A 206 -0.43 -5.77 -15.84
C VAL A 206 -1.95 -5.95 -15.81
N ASN A 207 -2.49 -6.49 -14.72
CA ASN A 207 -3.92 -6.75 -14.59
C ASN A 207 -4.76 -5.48 -14.64
N PHE A 208 -4.41 -4.46 -13.85
CA PHE A 208 -5.15 -3.20 -13.85
C PHE A 208 -4.96 -2.39 -15.12
N PHE A 209 -3.77 -2.44 -15.74
CA PHE A 209 -3.56 -1.83 -17.05
C PHE A 209 -4.53 -2.41 -18.09
N VAL A 210 -4.59 -3.73 -18.22
CA VAL A 210 -5.50 -4.38 -19.19
C VAL A 210 -6.96 -4.12 -18.84
N THR A 211 -7.32 -4.21 -17.56
CA THR A 211 -8.69 -3.95 -17.06
C THR A 211 -9.16 -2.55 -17.50
N ILE A 212 -8.37 -1.51 -17.23
CA ILE A 212 -8.74 -0.12 -17.56
C ILE A 212 -8.76 0.11 -19.07
N VAL A 213 -7.87 -0.52 -19.84
CA VAL A 213 -7.81 -0.34 -21.30
C VAL A 213 -8.99 -1.04 -22.00
N LYS A 214 -9.32 -2.26 -21.58
CA LYS A 214 -10.17 -3.19 -22.35
C LYS A 214 -11.56 -3.46 -21.77
N MET A 215 -11.80 -3.23 -20.48
CA MET A 215 -13.05 -3.62 -19.81
C MET A 215 -13.96 -2.46 -19.42
N ARG A 216 -13.68 -1.23 -19.90
CA ARG A 216 -14.57 -0.09 -19.66
C ARG A 216 -15.95 -0.31 -20.26
N ALA A 217 -16.95 0.20 -19.55
CA ALA A 217 -18.31 0.33 -20.02
C ALA A 217 -18.37 1.09 -21.36
N PRO A 218 -19.29 0.71 -22.26
CA PRO A 218 -19.48 1.38 -23.54
C PRO A 218 -19.81 2.87 -23.32
N GLY A 219 -19.28 3.72 -24.21
CA GLY A 219 -19.43 5.18 -24.14
C GLY A 219 -18.41 5.90 -23.23
N MET A 220 -17.71 5.19 -22.34
CA MET A 220 -16.64 5.75 -21.50
C MET A 220 -15.36 5.94 -22.29
N THR A 221 -15.20 7.12 -22.91
CA THR A 221 -13.92 7.53 -23.52
C THR A 221 -12.86 7.81 -22.45
N TRP A 222 -11.59 7.91 -22.85
CA TRP A 222 -10.48 8.19 -21.92
C TRP A 222 -10.73 9.42 -21.05
N MET A 223 -11.24 10.51 -21.64
CA MET A 223 -11.53 11.75 -20.92
C MET A 223 -12.88 11.74 -20.19
N LYS A 224 -13.52 10.58 -20.02
CA LYS A 224 -14.72 10.38 -19.20
C LYS A 224 -14.49 9.43 -18.02
N MET A 225 -13.26 8.99 -17.77
CA MET A 225 -12.93 8.15 -16.62
C MET A 225 -12.80 8.99 -15.34
N PRO A 226 -13.22 8.48 -14.16
CA PRO A 226 -12.93 9.13 -12.89
C PRO A 226 -11.43 9.33 -12.66
N VAL A 227 -11.06 10.33 -11.86
CA VAL A 227 -9.64 10.67 -11.65
C VAL A 227 -8.93 9.55 -10.89
N PHE A 228 -9.60 8.89 -9.94
CA PHE A 228 -9.01 7.72 -9.28
C PHE A 228 -8.61 6.62 -10.29
N THR A 229 -9.46 6.33 -11.27
CA THR A 229 -9.14 5.38 -12.34
C THR A 229 -7.95 5.85 -13.20
N TRP A 230 -7.83 7.13 -13.53
CA TRP A 230 -6.65 7.68 -14.20
C TRP A 230 -5.37 7.52 -13.38
N THR A 231 -5.44 7.77 -12.07
CA THR A 231 -4.28 7.59 -11.18
C THR A 231 -3.89 6.13 -11.07
N ALA A 232 -4.86 5.21 -11.01
CA ALA A 232 -4.59 3.77 -11.04
C ALA A 232 -3.96 3.31 -12.36
N PHE A 233 -4.40 3.88 -13.49
CA PHE A 233 -3.80 3.63 -14.80
C PHE A 233 -2.33 4.06 -14.86
N CYS A 234 -2.02 5.29 -14.42
CA CYS A 234 -0.65 5.79 -14.39
C CYS A 234 0.24 4.95 -13.46
N SER A 235 -0.22 4.62 -12.25
CA SER A 235 0.53 3.75 -11.34
C SER A 235 0.72 2.34 -11.91
N SER A 236 -0.26 1.80 -12.64
CA SER A 236 -0.12 0.49 -13.29
C SER A 236 0.98 0.49 -14.36
N ILE A 237 1.11 1.57 -15.13
CA ILE A 237 2.20 1.76 -16.09
C ILE A 237 3.54 1.86 -15.36
N LEU A 238 3.62 2.68 -14.31
CA LEU A 238 4.84 2.81 -13.52
C LEU A 238 5.29 1.45 -12.98
N ILE A 239 4.37 0.67 -12.41
CA ILE A 239 4.65 -0.68 -11.90
C ILE A 239 5.26 -1.56 -13.00
N MET A 240 4.63 -1.64 -14.17
CA MET A 240 5.10 -2.49 -15.27
C MET A 240 6.51 -2.13 -15.76
N VAL A 241 6.88 -0.85 -15.69
CA VAL A 241 8.18 -0.36 -16.18
C VAL A 241 9.25 -0.40 -15.08
N SER A 242 8.91 -0.10 -13.82
CA SER A 242 9.89 0.04 -12.73
C SER A 242 10.21 -1.28 -12.02
N PHE A 243 9.23 -2.16 -11.80
CA PHE A 243 9.44 -3.41 -11.04
C PHE A 243 10.40 -4.42 -11.70
N PRO A 244 10.48 -4.52 -13.04
CA PRO A 244 11.52 -5.34 -13.67
C PRO A 244 12.94 -4.92 -13.23
N VAL A 245 13.17 -3.62 -13.00
CA VAL A 245 14.48 -3.12 -12.54
C VAL A 245 14.78 -3.58 -11.13
N LEU A 246 13.81 -3.50 -10.19
CA LEU A 246 13.96 -4.04 -8.84
C LEU A 246 14.25 -5.55 -8.88
N THR A 247 13.50 -6.27 -9.71
CA THR A 247 13.63 -7.71 -9.87
C THR A 247 15.04 -8.08 -10.30
N VAL A 248 15.59 -7.37 -11.28
CA VAL A 248 16.96 -7.59 -11.74
C VAL A 248 17.98 -7.16 -10.69
N ALA A 249 17.87 -5.96 -10.11
CA ALA A 249 18.84 -5.46 -9.12
C ALA A 249 18.98 -6.41 -7.92
N VAL A 250 17.87 -6.89 -7.37
CA VAL A 250 17.85 -7.84 -6.25
C VAL A 250 18.28 -9.24 -6.69
N ALA A 251 17.97 -9.66 -7.92
CA ALA A 251 18.48 -10.93 -8.47
C ALA A 251 20.00 -10.91 -8.60
N LEU A 252 20.59 -9.82 -9.15
CA LEU A 252 22.02 -9.66 -9.29
C LEU A 252 22.73 -9.67 -7.91
N LEU A 253 22.16 -9.00 -6.91
CA LEU A 253 22.67 -9.07 -5.53
C LEU A 253 22.57 -10.50 -4.97
N GLY A 254 21.49 -11.22 -5.27
CA GLY A 254 21.38 -12.64 -4.97
C GLY A 254 22.45 -13.47 -5.68
N LEU A 255 22.78 -13.19 -6.94
CA LEU A 255 23.82 -13.92 -7.67
C LEU A 255 25.21 -13.70 -7.07
N ASP A 256 25.53 -12.48 -6.64
CA ASP A 256 26.77 -12.19 -5.92
C ASP A 256 26.85 -13.02 -4.64
N ARG A 257 25.78 -13.03 -3.83
CA ARG A 257 25.75 -13.74 -2.55
C ARG A 257 25.73 -15.27 -2.65
N TYR A 258 24.98 -15.83 -3.60
CA TYR A 258 24.74 -17.28 -3.70
C TYR A 258 25.70 -18.00 -4.64
N PHE A 259 26.12 -17.33 -5.72
CA PHE A 259 26.93 -17.94 -6.78
C PHE A 259 28.33 -17.34 -6.88
N GLY A 260 28.69 -16.39 -6.02
CA GLY A 260 30.00 -15.74 -6.04
C GLY A 260 30.23 -14.94 -7.32
N MET A 261 29.17 -14.36 -7.89
CA MET A 261 29.31 -13.40 -8.98
C MET A 261 29.89 -12.08 -8.45
N HIS A 262 30.26 -11.19 -9.38
CA HIS A 262 30.97 -9.95 -9.08
C HIS A 262 30.28 -8.74 -9.73
N PHE A 263 28.96 -8.60 -9.55
CA PHE A 263 28.23 -7.43 -10.07
C PHE A 263 28.51 -6.18 -9.22
N PHE A 264 28.45 -6.29 -7.90
CA PHE A 264 28.52 -5.17 -6.96
C PHE A 264 29.65 -5.30 -5.93
N THR A 265 30.42 -6.40 -5.98
CA THR A 265 31.58 -6.65 -5.12
C THR A 265 32.68 -5.60 -5.28
N ASN A 266 33.54 -5.47 -4.26
CA ASN A 266 34.69 -4.57 -4.30
C ASN A 266 35.87 -5.15 -5.11
N ASP A 267 35.94 -6.47 -5.24
CA ASP A 267 36.90 -7.21 -6.04
C ASP A 267 36.25 -7.78 -7.30
N GLY A 268 37.03 -8.53 -8.11
CA GLY A 268 36.49 -9.22 -9.29
C GLY A 268 36.00 -8.30 -10.43
N GLY A 269 36.20 -6.99 -10.32
CA GLY A 269 35.74 -5.99 -11.29
C GLY A 269 34.30 -5.47 -11.03
N GLY A 270 33.69 -5.82 -9.90
CA GLY A 270 32.36 -5.35 -9.51
C GLY A 270 32.29 -3.85 -9.24
N ASN A 271 31.06 -3.30 -9.24
CA ASN A 271 30.81 -1.88 -8.98
C ASN A 271 29.57 -1.66 -8.11
N GLN A 272 29.79 -1.38 -6.83
CA GLN A 272 28.74 -1.03 -5.87
C GLN A 272 27.87 0.17 -6.28
N MET A 273 28.41 1.17 -6.98
CA MET A 273 27.66 2.35 -7.42
C MET A 273 26.61 2.00 -8.49
N LEU A 274 26.83 0.92 -9.24
CA LEU A 274 25.86 0.41 -10.20
C LEU A 274 24.56 -0.01 -9.48
N TYR A 275 24.67 -0.67 -8.32
CA TYR A 275 23.50 -1.06 -7.53
C TYR A 275 22.68 0.16 -7.13
N LEU A 276 23.32 1.24 -6.64
CA LEU A 276 22.62 2.46 -6.25
C LEU A 276 21.86 3.08 -7.43
N SER A 277 22.48 3.12 -8.62
CA SER A 277 21.80 3.63 -9.81
C SER A 277 20.59 2.77 -10.19
N LEU A 278 20.76 1.44 -10.23
CA LEU A 278 19.68 0.49 -10.56
C LEU A 278 18.54 0.56 -9.56
N ILE A 279 18.83 0.45 -8.26
CA ILE A 279 17.80 0.38 -7.23
C ILE A 279 16.99 1.67 -7.18
N TRP A 280 17.60 2.85 -7.35
CA TRP A 280 16.86 4.12 -7.35
C TRP A 280 16.11 4.39 -8.64
N SER A 281 16.57 3.86 -9.78
CA SER A 281 15.79 3.93 -11.02
C SER A 281 14.46 3.15 -10.92
N TRP A 282 14.34 2.21 -9.96
CA TRP A 282 13.04 1.71 -9.47
C TRP A 282 12.48 2.55 -8.31
N GLY A 283 13.28 2.84 -7.29
CA GLY A 283 12.84 3.34 -5.99
C GLY A 283 12.21 4.73 -6.05
N HIS A 284 12.62 5.57 -7.00
CA HIS A 284 11.97 6.86 -7.17
C HIS A 284 10.63 6.79 -7.91
N PRO A 285 10.47 6.05 -9.02
CA PRO A 285 9.15 5.71 -9.54
C PRO A 285 8.21 5.08 -8.49
N GLU A 286 8.74 4.24 -7.59
CA GLU A 286 7.95 3.61 -6.52
C GLU A 286 7.23 4.61 -5.62
N VAL A 287 7.89 5.69 -5.20
CA VAL A 287 7.23 6.68 -4.34
C VAL A 287 6.06 7.38 -5.06
N TYR A 288 6.11 7.47 -6.39
CA TYR A 288 4.99 7.96 -7.19
C TYR A 288 3.89 6.92 -7.39
N ILE A 289 4.25 5.64 -7.53
CA ILE A 289 3.29 4.53 -7.54
C ILE A 289 2.38 4.63 -6.32
N LEU A 290 2.94 4.96 -5.16
CA LEU A 290 2.21 5.13 -3.90
C LEU A 290 1.37 6.42 -3.83
N VAL A 291 1.96 7.58 -4.17
CA VAL A 291 1.27 8.86 -3.92
C VAL A 291 0.19 9.18 -4.97
N ILE A 292 0.38 8.75 -6.22
CA ILE A 292 -0.56 9.05 -7.32
C ILE A 292 -1.98 8.53 -7.02
N PRO A 293 -2.18 7.28 -6.54
CA PRO A 293 -3.49 6.77 -6.16
C PRO A 293 -4.12 7.53 -4.99
N ALA A 294 -3.32 7.95 -4.02
CA ALA A 294 -3.81 8.78 -2.92
C ALA A 294 -4.37 10.12 -3.44
N PHE A 295 -3.69 10.74 -4.41
CA PHE A 295 -4.24 11.91 -5.13
C PHE A 295 -5.55 11.59 -5.85
N GLY A 296 -5.69 10.39 -6.40
CA GLY A 296 -6.95 9.90 -6.95
C GLY A 296 -8.06 9.90 -5.91
N VAL A 297 -7.80 9.35 -4.73
CA VAL A 297 -8.77 9.33 -3.61
C VAL A 297 -9.23 10.73 -3.25
N PHE A 298 -8.29 11.66 -3.05
CA PHE A 298 -8.65 13.06 -2.75
C PHE A 298 -9.45 13.71 -3.87
N SER A 299 -9.20 13.34 -5.12
CA SER A 299 -9.94 13.84 -6.29
C SER A 299 -11.37 13.33 -6.36
N GLU A 300 -11.73 12.24 -5.69
CA GLU A 300 -13.11 11.76 -5.57
C GLU A 300 -13.79 12.31 -4.30
N VAL A 301 -13.05 12.37 -3.19
CA VAL A 301 -13.57 12.82 -1.88
C VAL A 301 -13.88 14.31 -1.88
N VAL A 302 -12.97 15.15 -2.36
CA VAL A 302 -13.13 16.61 -2.34
C VAL A 302 -14.39 17.07 -3.09
N PRO A 303 -14.67 16.64 -4.34
CA PRO A 303 -15.91 17.03 -5.02
C PRO A 303 -17.17 16.43 -4.38
N ALA A 304 -17.11 15.20 -3.84
CA ALA A 304 -18.25 14.57 -3.17
C ALA A 304 -18.71 15.39 -1.95
N PHE A 305 -17.79 15.76 -1.06
CA PHE A 305 -18.11 16.52 0.15
C PHE A 305 -18.15 18.03 -0.06
N SER A 306 -17.74 18.55 -1.23
CA SER A 306 -17.93 19.96 -1.61
C SER A 306 -19.22 20.21 -2.40
N GLY A 307 -19.92 19.16 -2.83
CA GLY A 307 -21.16 19.24 -3.61
C GLY A 307 -20.98 19.88 -4.99
N LYS A 308 -19.82 19.72 -5.63
CA LYS A 308 -19.45 20.37 -6.90
C LYS A 308 -18.57 19.47 -7.76
N PRO A 309 -18.64 19.55 -9.11
CA PRO A 309 -17.66 18.88 -9.98
C PRO A 309 -16.22 19.26 -9.64
N LEU A 310 -15.28 18.35 -9.93
CA LEU A 310 -13.85 18.61 -9.76
C LEU A 310 -13.41 19.76 -10.69
N PHE A 311 -12.75 20.76 -10.11
CA PHE A 311 -12.18 21.86 -10.88
C PHE A 311 -10.96 21.39 -11.67
N GLY A 312 -10.90 21.73 -12.96
CA GLY A 312 -9.72 21.47 -13.78
C GLY A 312 -9.46 19.98 -14.07
N TYR A 313 -10.50 19.16 -14.29
CA TYR A 313 -10.37 17.72 -14.57
C TYR A 313 -9.29 17.39 -15.63
N GLY A 314 -9.33 18.05 -16.80
CA GLY A 314 -8.33 17.80 -17.85
C GLY A 314 -6.91 18.09 -17.37
N THR A 315 -6.71 19.20 -16.65
CA THR A 315 -5.43 19.57 -16.04
C THR A 315 -4.99 18.56 -14.98
N MET A 316 -5.92 18.00 -14.19
CA MET A 316 -5.63 16.94 -13.20
C MET A 316 -5.11 15.66 -13.87
N VAL A 317 -5.71 15.28 -15.00
CA VAL A 317 -5.28 14.12 -15.79
C VAL A 317 -3.90 14.37 -16.38
N TYR A 318 -3.71 15.48 -17.10
CA TYR A 318 -2.42 15.80 -17.71
C TYR A 318 -1.30 15.93 -16.67
N ALA A 319 -1.56 16.56 -15.51
CA ALA A 319 -0.60 16.64 -14.43
C ALA A 319 -0.18 15.24 -13.94
N THR A 320 -1.12 14.30 -13.82
CA THR A 320 -0.82 12.91 -13.41
C THR A 320 0.04 12.19 -14.46
N CYS A 321 -0.28 12.34 -15.74
CA CYS A 321 0.51 11.79 -16.83
C CYS A 321 1.93 12.40 -16.89
N SER A 322 2.06 13.71 -16.63
CA SER A 322 3.37 14.37 -16.54
C SER A 322 4.21 13.82 -15.40
N ILE A 323 3.63 13.62 -14.20
CA ILE A 323 4.34 13.00 -13.07
C ILE A 323 4.81 11.59 -13.46
N MET A 324 3.95 10.79 -14.09
CA MET A 324 4.29 9.44 -14.53
C MET A 324 5.53 9.44 -15.44
N VAL A 325 5.58 10.30 -16.47
CA VAL A 325 6.72 10.37 -17.38
C VAL A 325 7.97 10.91 -16.68
N LEU A 326 7.84 12.01 -15.92
CA LEU A 326 8.97 12.66 -15.28
C LEU A 326 9.60 11.80 -14.17
N SER A 327 8.82 10.91 -13.54
CA SER A 327 9.31 10.01 -12.48
C SER A 327 10.51 9.15 -12.90
N PHE A 328 10.68 8.91 -14.21
CA PHE A 328 11.78 8.13 -14.76
C PHE A 328 13.04 8.92 -15.08
N ILE A 329 13.08 10.24 -14.87
CA ILE A 329 14.25 11.08 -15.24
C ILE A 329 14.84 11.88 -14.07
N VAL A 330 14.64 11.40 -12.84
CA VAL A 330 15.00 12.14 -11.62
C VAL A 330 15.73 11.31 -10.56
N TRP A 331 15.89 10.00 -10.74
CA TRP A 331 16.36 9.09 -9.69
C TRP A 331 17.77 9.39 -9.13
N VAL A 332 18.63 10.08 -9.89
CA VAL A 332 19.98 10.45 -9.45
C VAL A 332 19.99 11.38 -8.24
N HIS A 333 18.90 12.12 -7.98
CA HIS A 333 18.84 12.98 -6.79
C HIS A 333 18.97 12.22 -5.47
N HIS A 334 18.82 10.89 -5.45
CA HIS A 334 19.02 10.09 -4.24
C HIS A 334 20.49 9.86 -3.91
N PHE A 335 21.40 10.26 -4.79
CA PHE A 335 22.83 10.03 -4.63
C PHE A 335 23.68 11.14 -5.26
N PHE A 336 23.25 12.41 -5.15
CA PHE A 336 24.06 13.56 -5.57
C PHE A 336 25.45 13.58 -4.92
N THR A 337 25.56 13.00 -3.73
CA THR A 337 26.80 12.88 -2.94
C THR A 337 27.73 11.74 -3.38
N MET A 338 27.38 10.97 -4.42
CA MET A 338 28.19 9.85 -4.93
C MET A 338 29.26 10.28 -5.94
N GLY A 339 29.46 11.59 -6.15
CA GLY A 339 30.58 12.13 -6.93
C GLY A 339 30.35 12.23 -8.44
N ALA A 340 29.09 12.22 -8.89
CA ALA A 340 28.77 12.57 -10.27
C ALA A 340 29.18 14.03 -10.58
N GLY A 341 29.50 14.30 -11.85
CA GLY A 341 29.91 15.63 -12.29
C GLY A 341 28.82 16.70 -12.10
N PRO A 342 29.20 18.00 -12.06
CA PRO A 342 28.27 19.09 -11.79
C PRO A 342 27.12 19.18 -12.80
N ASP A 343 27.39 18.88 -14.08
CA ASP A 343 26.36 18.90 -15.13
C ASP A 343 25.26 17.86 -14.91
N VAL A 344 25.65 16.65 -14.46
CA VAL A 344 24.71 15.57 -14.13
C VAL A 344 23.86 15.98 -12.93
N ASN A 345 24.48 16.47 -11.87
CA ASN A 345 23.77 16.92 -10.67
C ASN A 345 22.81 18.08 -10.99
N ALA A 346 23.25 19.05 -11.80
CA ALA A 346 22.41 20.17 -12.23
C ALA A 346 21.20 19.71 -13.06
N PHE A 347 21.40 18.82 -14.04
CA PHE A 347 20.30 18.29 -14.86
C PHE A 347 19.25 17.59 -14.00
N PHE A 348 19.66 16.65 -13.15
CA PHE A 348 18.74 15.88 -12.32
C PHE A 348 18.10 16.74 -11.22
N GLY A 349 18.82 17.74 -10.68
CA GLY A 349 18.24 18.72 -9.77
C GLY A 349 17.13 19.54 -10.43
N ILE A 350 17.36 20.08 -11.62
CA ILE A 350 16.36 20.85 -12.39
C ILE A 350 15.16 19.96 -12.74
N ALA A 351 15.40 18.75 -13.26
CA ALA A 351 14.34 17.81 -13.60
C ALA A 351 13.45 17.48 -12.39
N THR A 352 14.04 17.31 -11.21
CA THR A 352 13.33 17.06 -9.96
C THR A 352 12.47 18.25 -9.54
N MET A 353 13.00 19.47 -9.64
CA MET A 353 12.24 20.68 -9.33
C MET A 353 11.04 20.85 -10.27
N ILE A 354 11.16 20.48 -11.56
CA ILE A 354 10.05 20.57 -12.54
C ILE A 354 8.85 19.68 -12.13
N ILE A 355 9.08 18.53 -11.48
CA ILE A 355 7.98 17.64 -11.05
C ILE A 355 7.07 18.30 -9.99
N SER A 356 7.57 19.29 -9.25
CA SER A 356 6.76 20.03 -8.29
C SER A 356 5.60 20.78 -8.94
N ILE A 357 5.73 21.18 -10.21
CA ILE A 357 4.72 21.98 -10.93
C ILE A 357 3.42 21.19 -11.13
N PRO A 358 3.40 19.99 -11.77
CA PRO A 358 2.19 19.17 -11.86
C PRO A 358 1.52 18.92 -10.51
N THR A 359 2.32 18.69 -9.47
CA THR A 359 1.82 18.41 -8.12
C THR A 359 1.16 19.64 -7.50
N GLY A 360 1.77 20.82 -7.63
CA GLY A 360 1.20 22.10 -7.18
C GLY A 360 -0.12 22.40 -7.88
N VAL A 361 -0.21 22.19 -9.19
CA VAL A 361 -1.45 22.36 -9.95
C VAL A 361 -2.60 21.52 -9.39
N LYS A 362 -2.32 20.27 -8.97
CA LYS A 362 -3.34 19.40 -8.35
C LYS A 362 -3.83 19.97 -7.01
N LEU A 363 -2.92 20.48 -6.16
CA LEU A 363 -3.29 21.13 -4.90
C LEU A 363 -4.22 22.33 -5.13
N PHE A 364 -3.89 23.21 -6.08
CA PHE A 364 -4.75 24.34 -6.42
C PHE A 364 -6.10 23.89 -6.96
N ASN A 365 -6.15 22.86 -7.80
CA ASN A 365 -7.42 22.33 -8.32
C ASN A 365 -8.33 21.80 -7.20
N TRP A 366 -7.80 21.09 -6.20
CA TRP A 366 -8.61 20.68 -5.05
C TRP A 366 -9.10 21.87 -4.23
N MET A 367 -8.25 22.88 -3.97
CA MET A 367 -8.68 24.10 -3.28
C MET A 367 -9.77 24.85 -4.05
N PHE A 368 -9.64 24.98 -5.38
CA PHE A 368 -10.68 25.58 -6.22
C PHE A 368 -11.93 24.71 -6.33
N THR A 369 -11.82 23.39 -6.14
CA THR A 369 -12.99 22.51 -6.00
C THR A 369 -13.72 22.76 -4.68
N MET A 370 -13.03 23.10 -3.59
CA MET A 370 -13.69 23.50 -2.35
C MET A 370 -14.27 24.93 -2.42
N TYR A 371 -13.59 25.84 -3.13
CA TYR A 371 -14.02 27.24 -3.27
C TYR A 371 -15.43 27.37 -3.86
N LYS A 372 -16.32 28.13 -3.23
CA LYS A 372 -17.76 28.24 -3.61
C LYS A 372 -18.53 26.91 -3.62
N GLY A 373 -17.98 25.84 -3.04
CA GLY A 373 -18.71 24.61 -2.72
C GLY A 373 -19.43 24.73 -1.37
N ARG A 374 -20.17 23.69 -1.00
CA ARG A 374 -20.74 23.51 0.34
C ARG A 374 -19.99 22.39 1.06
N VAL A 375 -18.86 22.74 1.68
CA VAL A 375 -17.94 21.77 2.29
C VAL A 375 -18.57 21.15 3.54
N GLN A 376 -18.83 19.86 3.48
CA GLN A 376 -19.27 19.05 4.62
C GLN A 376 -18.06 18.46 5.32
N PHE A 377 -17.80 18.86 6.57
CA PHE A 377 -16.67 18.38 7.37
C PHE A 377 -16.93 16.99 7.97
N HIS A 378 -16.97 15.99 7.10
CA HIS A 378 -16.86 14.58 7.48
C HIS A 378 -15.38 14.24 7.77
N ALA A 379 -15.09 13.16 8.50
CA ALA A 379 -13.75 12.61 8.74
C ALA A 379 -12.91 12.55 7.45
N CYS A 380 -13.50 12.17 6.32
CA CYS A 380 -12.82 12.17 5.02
C CYS A 380 -12.27 13.57 4.64
N MET A 381 -13.03 14.64 4.88
CA MET A 381 -12.56 16.01 4.62
C MET A 381 -11.52 16.49 5.62
N TYR A 382 -11.54 16.02 6.88
CA TYR A 382 -10.43 16.26 7.81
C TYR A 382 -9.12 15.67 7.28
N TRP A 383 -9.13 14.39 6.85
CA TRP A 383 -7.97 13.77 6.22
C TRP A 383 -7.54 14.50 4.94
N ALA A 384 -8.47 14.93 4.09
CA ALA A 384 -8.17 15.65 2.85
C ALA A 384 -7.52 17.03 3.10
N VAL A 385 -8.04 17.82 4.04
CA VAL A 385 -7.47 19.13 4.39
C VAL A 385 -6.13 18.95 5.11
N GLY A 386 -6.04 17.99 6.05
CA GLY A 386 -4.78 17.66 6.73
C GLY A 386 -3.70 17.22 5.74
N PHE A 387 -4.06 16.45 4.72
CA PHE A 387 -3.19 16.13 3.59
C PHE A 387 -2.69 17.40 2.89
N MET A 388 -3.58 18.31 2.46
CA MET A 388 -3.17 19.50 1.72
C MET A 388 -2.15 20.34 2.50
N VAL A 389 -2.34 20.50 3.81
CA VAL A 389 -1.42 21.25 4.67
C VAL A 389 -0.08 20.50 4.83
N THR A 390 -0.15 19.23 5.23
CA THR A 390 1.03 18.41 5.54
C THR A 390 1.89 18.22 4.29
N PHE A 391 1.26 17.78 3.20
CA PHE A 391 1.92 17.49 1.95
C PHE A 391 2.53 18.73 1.28
N THR A 392 1.95 19.92 1.46
CA THR A 392 2.57 21.16 0.96
C THR A 392 3.90 21.44 1.67
N ILE A 393 3.97 21.27 2.99
CA ILE A 393 5.21 21.43 3.76
C ILE A 393 6.22 20.35 3.38
N GLY A 394 5.77 19.10 3.27
CA GLY A 394 6.59 18.00 2.79
C GLY A 394 7.16 18.27 1.40
N GLY A 395 6.33 18.68 0.44
CA GLY A 395 6.73 19.00 -0.93
C GLY A 395 7.73 20.15 -1.00
N MET A 396 7.52 21.22 -0.22
CA MET A 396 8.45 22.36 -0.13
C MET A 396 9.84 21.92 0.33
N THR A 397 9.93 21.09 1.38
CA THR A 397 11.22 20.54 1.85
C THR A 397 11.86 19.61 0.82
N GLY A 398 11.07 18.90 0.02
CA GLY A 398 11.58 18.06 -1.07
C GLY A 398 12.18 18.87 -2.22
N VAL A 399 11.55 19.98 -2.59
CA VAL A 399 12.11 20.93 -3.58
C VAL A 399 13.44 21.50 -3.09
N MET A 400 13.57 21.75 -1.79
CA MET A 400 14.84 22.19 -1.20
C MET A 400 15.94 21.12 -1.34
N MET A 401 15.60 19.85 -1.08
CA MET A 401 16.51 18.70 -1.25
C MET A 401 16.82 18.40 -2.72
N ALA A 402 16.01 18.86 -3.67
CA ALA A 402 16.28 18.73 -5.09
C ALA A 402 17.43 19.65 -5.57
N ILE A 403 17.87 20.60 -4.73
CA ILE A 403 19.00 21.49 -5.01
C ILE A 403 20.28 20.78 -4.55
N PRO A 404 21.19 20.35 -5.47
CA PRO A 404 22.35 19.54 -5.08
C PRO A 404 23.24 20.18 -4.01
N GLY A 405 23.42 21.51 -4.07
CA GLY A 405 24.21 22.23 -3.07
C GLY A 405 23.61 22.19 -1.66
N ALA A 406 22.28 22.12 -1.53
CA ALA A 406 21.62 21.92 -0.24
C ALA A 406 21.63 20.44 0.15
N ASP A 407 21.42 19.53 -0.80
CA ASP A 407 21.49 18.09 -0.55
C ASP A 407 22.86 17.69 0.00
N PHE A 408 23.97 18.27 -0.46
CA PHE A 408 25.31 17.93 0.08
C PHE A 408 25.44 18.05 1.60
N VAL A 409 24.67 18.93 2.26
CA VAL A 409 24.70 19.10 3.72
C VAL A 409 23.51 18.44 4.44
N LEU A 410 22.43 18.12 3.72
CA LEU A 410 21.22 17.50 4.28
C LEU A 410 21.09 16.01 3.95
N HIS A 411 21.90 15.51 3.02
CA HIS A 411 21.91 14.14 2.59
C HIS A 411 22.15 13.21 3.77
N ASN A 412 21.26 12.25 3.96
CA ASN A 412 21.26 11.30 5.09
C ASN A 412 21.13 11.92 6.50
N SER A 413 20.92 13.24 6.64
CA SER A 413 20.55 13.82 7.93
C SER A 413 19.11 13.46 8.30
N LEU A 414 18.69 13.76 9.53
CA LEU A 414 17.29 13.61 9.93
C LEU A 414 16.33 14.49 9.12
N PHE A 415 16.82 15.52 8.40
CA PHE A 415 16.02 16.34 7.50
C PHE A 415 15.42 15.49 6.37
N LEU A 416 16.20 14.56 5.80
CA LEU A 416 15.74 13.63 4.78
C LEU A 416 14.62 12.73 5.31
N ILE A 417 14.78 12.20 6.53
CA ILE A 417 13.76 11.35 7.17
C ILE A 417 12.49 12.16 7.41
N ALA A 418 12.62 13.38 7.94
CA ALA A 418 11.50 14.28 8.19
C ALA A 418 10.72 14.58 6.91
N HIS A 419 11.43 14.99 5.84
CA HIS A 419 10.85 15.24 4.52
C HIS A 419 10.07 14.03 3.99
N PHE A 420 10.72 12.85 3.94
CA PHE A 420 10.10 11.68 3.35
C PHE A 420 8.89 11.18 4.15
N HIS A 421 8.95 11.20 5.49
CA HIS A 421 7.80 10.85 6.32
C HIS A 421 6.66 11.87 6.18
N ASN A 422 6.97 13.14 5.94
CA ASN A 422 5.97 14.17 5.71
C ASN A 422 5.15 13.88 4.44
N VAL A 423 5.81 13.53 3.33
CA VAL A 423 5.11 13.21 2.09
C VAL A 423 4.44 11.83 2.09
N ILE A 424 5.02 10.83 2.75
CA ILE A 424 4.41 9.48 2.82
C ILE A 424 3.26 9.44 3.82
N ILE A 425 3.43 9.92 5.05
CA ILE A 425 2.34 9.90 6.04
C ILE A 425 1.23 10.86 5.59
N GLY A 426 1.59 12.11 5.30
CA GLY A 426 0.64 13.14 4.90
C GLY A 426 -0.01 12.88 3.55
N GLY A 427 0.75 12.39 2.56
CA GLY A 427 0.26 12.12 1.21
C GLY A 427 -0.39 10.75 1.05
N VAL A 428 0.32 9.69 1.41
CA VAL A 428 -0.07 8.30 1.13
C VAL A 428 -1.01 7.78 2.21
N TYR A 429 -0.54 7.75 3.47
CA TYR A 429 -1.29 7.14 4.56
C TYR A 429 -2.62 7.87 4.84
N PHE A 430 -2.61 9.21 4.92
CA PHE A 430 -3.84 9.99 5.10
C PHE A 430 -4.81 9.78 3.94
N GLY A 431 -4.31 9.69 2.70
CA GLY A 431 -5.14 9.43 1.53
C GLY A 431 -5.79 8.05 1.56
N TYR A 432 -5.06 7.03 2.00
CA TYR A 432 -5.58 5.66 2.08
C TYR A 432 -6.58 5.46 3.22
N ILE A 433 -6.34 6.07 4.39
CA ILE A 433 -7.34 6.08 5.48
C ILE A 433 -8.57 6.91 5.07
N CYS A 434 -8.39 8.01 4.34
CA CYS A 434 -9.49 8.77 3.76
C CYS A 434 -10.32 7.90 2.80
N GLY A 435 -9.66 7.17 1.89
CA GLY A 435 -10.30 6.25 0.95
C GLY A 435 -11.01 5.10 1.65
N MET A 436 -10.40 4.52 2.68
CA MET A 436 -11.04 3.51 3.52
C MET A 436 -12.33 4.04 4.12
N ASN A 437 -12.32 5.22 4.77
CA ASN A 437 -13.54 5.82 5.33
C ASN A 437 -14.60 6.13 4.26
N PHE A 438 -14.17 6.63 3.09
CA PHE A 438 -15.07 7.01 2.01
C PHE A 438 -15.77 5.80 1.39
N TRP A 439 -15.05 4.74 1.05
CA TRP A 439 -15.62 3.53 0.42
C TRP A 439 -16.04 2.44 1.42
N PHE A 440 -15.82 2.61 2.73
CA PHE A 440 -16.24 1.61 3.73
C PHE A 440 -17.70 1.17 3.62
N PRO A 441 -18.70 2.07 3.45
CA PRO A 441 -20.09 1.64 3.32
C PRO A 441 -20.32 0.83 2.06
N LYS A 442 -19.60 1.12 0.98
CA LYS A 442 -19.67 0.34 -0.26
C LYS A 442 -19.11 -1.06 -0.07
N VAL A 443 -18.06 -1.23 0.73
CA VAL A 443 -17.47 -2.54 1.03
C VAL A 443 -18.35 -3.36 1.99
N MET A 444 -18.84 -2.73 3.06
CA MET A 444 -19.41 -3.43 4.22
C MET A 444 -20.94 -3.29 4.36
N GLY A 445 -21.57 -2.33 3.67
CA GLY A 445 -23.00 -2.02 3.77
C GLY A 445 -23.37 -1.09 4.94
N PHE A 446 -22.40 -0.53 5.65
CA PHE A 446 -22.60 0.39 6.78
C PHE A 446 -21.46 1.40 6.91
N LYS A 447 -21.75 2.58 7.43
CA LYS A 447 -20.83 3.73 7.56
C LYS A 447 -19.92 3.57 8.78
N MET A 448 -18.69 4.07 8.67
CA MET A 448 -17.77 4.13 9.80
C MET A 448 -18.23 5.13 10.86
N ASN A 449 -17.89 4.85 12.12
CA ASN A 449 -18.15 5.78 13.21
C ASN A 449 -17.36 7.07 13.02
N GLU A 450 -18.09 8.19 12.95
CA GLU A 450 -17.52 9.49 12.61
C GLU A 450 -16.68 10.08 13.74
N SER A 451 -17.17 10.01 14.98
CA SER A 451 -16.50 10.62 16.14
C SER A 451 -15.11 10.02 16.39
N TRP A 452 -14.98 8.69 16.29
CA TRP A 452 -13.68 8.03 16.42
C TRP A 452 -12.78 8.27 15.21
N GLY A 453 -13.34 8.44 14.01
CA GLY A 453 -12.59 8.85 12.82
C GLY A 453 -11.95 10.23 12.96
N ILE A 454 -12.68 11.21 13.49
CA ILE A 454 -12.18 12.56 13.75
C ILE A 454 -11.13 12.55 14.88
N ARG A 455 -11.33 11.76 15.95
CA ARG A 455 -10.32 11.60 17.02
C ARG A 455 -9.03 11.00 16.48
N ALA A 456 -9.14 9.93 15.69
CA ALA A 456 -8.00 9.32 15.01
C ALA A 456 -7.24 10.34 14.16
N PHE A 457 -7.96 11.14 13.36
CA PHE A 457 -7.36 12.21 12.58
C PHE A 457 -6.55 13.17 13.44
N TRP A 458 -7.11 13.73 14.51
CA TRP A 458 -6.41 14.74 15.31
C TRP A 458 -5.16 14.18 16.01
N PHE A 459 -5.22 12.96 16.54
CA PHE A 459 -4.05 12.32 17.13
C PHE A 459 -2.96 12.04 16.10
N TRP A 460 -3.33 11.58 14.90
CA TRP A 460 -2.39 11.40 13.79
C TRP A 460 -1.79 12.72 13.31
N PHE A 461 -2.64 13.74 13.08
CA PHE A 461 -2.22 15.04 12.57
C PHE A 461 -1.30 15.75 13.55
N VAL A 462 -1.72 15.93 14.80
CA VAL A 462 -0.91 16.59 15.83
C VAL A 462 0.32 15.74 16.17
N GLY A 463 0.15 14.43 16.34
CA GLY A 463 1.25 13.52 16.64
C GLY A 463 2.32 13.51 15.54
N PHE A 464 1.92 13.58 14.27
CA PHE A 464 2.85 13.71 13.15
C PHE A 464 3.74 14.95 13.27
N TYR A 465 3.17 16.13 13.54
CA TYR A 465 3.97 17.35 13.65
C TYR A 465 4.92 17.29 14.86
N PHE A 466 4.46 16.80 16.01
CA PHE A 466 5.34 16.60 17.17
C PHE A 466 6.43 15.55 16.91
N ALA A 467 6.16 14.51 16.12
CA ALA A 467 7.11 13.45 15.84
C ALA A 467 8.19 13.85 14.82
N PHE A 468 7.82 14.62 13.79
CA PHE A 468 8.67 14.82 12.61
C PHE A 468 9.17 16.26 12.44
N VAL A 469 8.51 17.29 12.98
CA VAL A 469 9.06 18.66 12.93
C VAL A 469 10.39 18.78 13.69
N PRO A 470 10.56 18.20 14.89
CA PRO A 470 11.84 18.20 15.59
C PRO A 470 12.98 17.62 14.74
N LEU A 471 12.66 16.67 13.85
CA LEU A 471 13.66 16.02 13.01
C LEU A 471 14.18 16.92 11.88
N TYR A 472 13.40 17.91 11.44
CA TYR A 472 13.93 18.94 10.54
C TYR A 472 14.99 19.79 11.25
N VAL A 473 14.75 20.17 12.51
CA VAL A 473 15.71 20.94 13.33
C VAL A 473 16.97 20.11 13.57
N LEU A 474 16.82 18.88 14.06
CA LEU A 474 17.93 17.95 14.26
C LEU A 474 18.74 17.69 12.98
N GLY A 475 18.07 17.63 11.84
CA GLY A 475 18.71 17.46 10.54
C GLY A 475 19.56 18.67 10.12
N PHE A 476 19.17 19.88 10.51
CA PHE A 476 20.00 21.08 10.34
C PHE A 476 21.14 21.13 11.36
N ASP A 477 20.90 20.65 12.58
CA ASP A 477 21.91 20.59 13.66
C ASP A 477 22.90 19.40 13.50
N GLY A 478 22.88 18.73 12.33
CA GLY A 478 23.87 17.72 11.95
C GLY A 478 23.58 16.29 12.42
N MET A 479 22.42 16.01 13.03
CA MET A 479 22.07 14.65 13.42
C MET A 479 21.83 13.78 12.18
N THR A 480 22.60 12.70 12.04
CA THR A 480 22.48 11.77 10.91
C THR A 480 21.50 10.63 11.20
N ARG A 481 20.97 10.01 10.13
CA ARG A 481 20.08 8.86 10.24
C ARG A 481 20.78 7.63 10.79
N ARG A 482 19.99 6.70 11.35
CA ARG A 482 20.40 5.34 11.77
C ARG A 482 21.39 5.28 12.93
N MET A 483 21.66 6.40 13.62
CA MET A 483 22.31 6.33 14.93
C MET A 483 21.38 5.67 15.94
N ASN A 484 21.95 4.88 16.85
CA ASN A 484 21.24 4.20 17.94
C ASN A 484 21.63 4.74 19.33
N HIS A 485 22.65 5.61 19.40
CA HIS A 485 23.16 6.30 20.58
C HIS A 485 23.71 7.68 20.18
N TYR A 486 23.69 8.66 21.09
CA TYR A 486 24.29 9.99 20.89
C TYR A 486 24.64 10.65 22.22
N ASP A 487 25.62 11.57 22.18
CA ASP A 487 26.07 12.31 23.37
C ASP A 487 25.86 13.83 23.26
N ASN A 488 25.34 14.33 22.12
CA ASN A 488 25.05 15.76 21.96
C ASN A 488 23.83 16.18 22.82
N PRO A 489 24.00 17.04 23.84
CA PRO A 489 22.90 17.48 24.71
C PRO A 489 21.82 18.29 23.98
N GLU A 490 22.19 19.05 22.94
CA GLU A 490 21.27 19.93 22.20
C GLU A 490 20.22 19.12 21.43
N TRP A 491 20.55 17.89 21.04
CA TRP A 491 19.63 17.00 20.32
C TRP A 491 18.59 16.34 21.22
N HIS A 492 18.90 16.18 22.51
CA HIS A 492 18.11 15.34 23.40
C HIS A 492 16.67 15.83 23.56
N ILE A 493 16.47 17.14 23.76
CA ILE A 493 15.13 17.71 23.93
C ILE A 493 14.24 17.49 22.70
N TRP A 494 14.81 17.60 21.50
CA TRP A 494 14.08 17.38 20.24
C TRP A 494 13.67 15.92 20.06
N LEU A 495 14.51 14.98 20.50
CA LEU A 495 14.19 13.55 20.47
C LEU A 495 13.11 13.17 21.50
N LEU A 496 13.09 13.81 22.68
CA LEU A 496 11.99 13.65 23.64
C LEU A 496 10.66 14.18 23.10
N ILE A 497 10.67 15.33 22.41
CA ILE A 497 9.47 15.86 21.74
C ILE A 497 9.02 14.90 20.63
N ALA A 498 9.96 14.35 19.86
CA ALA A 498 9.66 13.37 18.82
C ALA A 498 9.02 12.09 19.39
N GLU A 499 9.46 11.63 20.55
CA GLU A 499 8.85 10.49 21.27
C GLU A 499 7.41 10.79 21.71
N VAL A 500 7.15 11.99 22.25
CA VAL A 500 5.77 12.42 22.56
C VAL A 500 4.89 12.37 21.32
N GLY A 501 5.41 12.83 20.18
CA GLY A 501 4.72 12.71 18.89
C GLY A 501 4.42 11.26 18.51
N ALA A 502 5.37 10.34 18.70
CA ALA A 502 5.16 8.92 18.46
C ALA A 502 4.04 8.35 19.35
N VAL A 503 4.00 8.71 20.63
CA VAL A 503 2.92 8.29 21.55
C VAL A 503 1.56 8.85 21.12
N LEU A 504 1.49 10.09 20.64
CA LEU A 504 0.25 10.64 20.09
C LEU A 504 -0.22 9.87 18.85
N ILE A 505 0.70 9.47 17.96
CA ILE A 505 0.37 8.62 16.81
C ILE A 505 -0.16 7.25 17.27
N LEU A 506 0.42 6.66 18.32
CA LEU A 506 -0.10 5.42 18.92
C LEU A 506 -1.56 5.59 19.36
N LEU A 507 -1.91 6.69 20.01
CA LEU A 507 -3.31 7.01 20.36
C LEU A 507 -4.19 7.15 19.12
N GLY A 508 -3.65 7.70 18.02
CA GLY A 508 -4.32 7.75 16.72
C GLY A 508 -4.64 6.37 16.16
N ILE A 509 -3.69 5.44 16.20
CA ILE A 509 -3.88 4.03 15.80
C ILE A 509 -4.93 3.35 16.69
N VAL A 510 -4.85 3.53 18.01
CA VAL A 510 -5.85 3.00 18.96
C VAL A 510 -7.24 3.55 18.65
N CYS A 511 -7.36 4.84 18.31
CA CYS A 511 -8.62 5.44 17.89
C CYS A 511 -9.15 4.80 16.59
N GLN A 512 -8.31 4.48 15.62
CA GLN A 512 -8.72 3.80 14.37
C GLN A 512 -9.18 2.36 14.62
N LEU A 513 -8.47 1.61 15.46
CA LEU A 513 -8.89 0.27 15.86
C LEU A 513 -10.23 0.31 16.61
N THR A 514 -10.39 1.30 17.49
CA THR A 514 -11.65 1.55 18.19
C THR A 514 -12.75 1.93 17.20
N GLN A 515 -12.46 2.77 16.21
CA GLN A 515 -13.38 3.15 15.14
C GLN A 515 -13.89 1.90 14.41
N LEU A 516 -12.99 1.00 13.99
CA LEU A 516 -13.37 -0.26 13.34
C LEU A 516 -14.22 -1.14 14.26
N TYR A 517 -13.82 -1.31 15.52
CA TYR A 517 -14.54 -2.12 16.50
C TYR A 517 -15.98 -1.62 16.72
N VAL A 518 -16.16 -0.33 17.06
CA VAL A 518 -17.50 0.21 17.32
C VAL A 518 -18.38 0.19 16.06
N THR A 519 -17.77 0.41 14.89
CA THR A 519 -18.46 0.34 13.60
C THR A 519 -19.01 -1.07 13.34
N ILE A 520 -18.20 -2.11 13.57
CA ILE A 520 -18.59 -3.52 13.36
C ILE A 520 -19.61 -3.98 14.41
N ARG A 521 -19.47 -3.53 15.67
CA ARG A 521 -20.40 -3.81 16.76
C ARG A 521 -21.78 -3.23 16.46
N ASP A 522 -21.82 -1.99 16.00
CA ASP A 522 -23.04 -1.21 15.81
C ASP A 522 -23.57 -1.27 14.35
N ARG A 523 -23.10 -2.24 13.56
CA ARG A 523 -23.41 -2.38 12.13
C ARG A 523 -24.90 -2.55 11.80
N ASN A 524 -25.69 -3.05 12.75
CA ASN A 524 -27.11 -3.32 12.56
C ASN A 524 -28.00 -2.12 12.90
N LEU A 525 -27.44 -1.02 13.45
CA LEU A 525 -28.22 0.18 13.74
C LEU A 525 -28.72 0.81 12.42
N PRO A 526 -30.01 1.17 12.32
CA PRO A 526 -30.57 1.75 11.08
C PRO A 526 -29.80 2.97 10.57
N ALA A 527 -29.38 3.86 11.48
CA ALA A 527 -28.64 5.07 11.15
C ALA A 527 -27.26 4.82 10.50
N ASN A 528 -26.66 3.65 10.74
CA ASN A 528 -25.34 3.32 10.21
C ASN A 528 -25.41 2.60 8.87
N ARG A 529 -26.53 1.96 8.52
CA ARG A 529 -26.62 1.15 7.32
C ARG A 529 -26.70 2.03 6.07
N ASP A 530 -26.03 1.58 5.01
CA ASP A 530 -26.26 2.08 3.67
C ASP A 530 -27.26 1.18 2.96
N VAL A 531 -28.49 1.67 2.82
CA VAL A 531 -29.59 0.97 2.16
C VAL A 531 -29.78 1.42 0.71
N THR A 532 -29.24 2.59 0.32
CA THR A 532 -29.36 3.11 -1.05
C THR A 532 -28.25 2.63 -1.96
N GLY A 533 -27.05 2.41 -1.41
CA GLY A 533 -25.85 2.25 -2.19
C GLY A 533 -25.12 3.58 -2.47
N ASP A 534 -25.72 4.71 -2.10
CA ASP A 534 -25.17 6.05 -2.26
C ASP A 534 -25.33 6.84 -0.94
N PRO A 535 -24.42 6.63 0.02
CA PRO A 535 -24.51 7.24 1.35
C PRO A 535 -24.04 8.70 1.38
N TRP A 536 -23.36 9.15 0.32
CA TRP A 536 -22.64 10.43 0.25
C TRP A 536 -23.15 11.36 -0.86
N ASN A 537 -24.19 10.96 -1.60
CA ASN A 537 -24.57 11.59 -2.86
C ASN A 537 -23.39 11.64 -3.86
N GLY A 538 -22.70 10.50 -4.01
CA GLY A 538 -21.52 10.31 -4.85
C GLY A 538 -21.80 10.51 -6.35
N ARG A 539 -20.72 10.69 -7.12
CA ARG A 539 -20.81 11.17 -8.52
C ARG A 539 -20.54 10.10 -9.57
N ALA A 540 -19.69 9.12 -9.24
CA ALA A 540 -19.23 8.07 -10.14
C ALA A 540 -20.03 6.76 -10.00
N LEU A 541 -19.82 5.81 -10.92
CA LEU A 541 -20.62 4.60 -11.11
C LEU A 541 -20.59 3.62 -9.93
N GLU A 542 -19.58 3.64 -9.07
CA GLU A 542 -19.55 2.76 -7.91
C GLU A 542 -20.73 3.00 -6.97
N TRP A 543 -21.26 4.22 -6.93
CA TRP A 543 -22.40 4.63 -6.11
C TRP A 543 -23.76 4.28 -6.73
N SER A 544 -23.80 3.83 -7.98
CA SER A 544 -25.06 3.41 -8.61
C SER A 544 -25.47 1.98 -8.23
N THR A 545 -24.54 1.19 -7.69
CA THR A 545 -24.76 -0.20 -7.25
C THR A 545 -25.20 -0.27 -5.78
N SER A 546 -25.71 -1.43 -5.36
CA SER A 546 -26.03 -1.70 -3.96
C SER A 546 -24.79 -1.68 -3.05
N SER A 547 -25.01 -1.63 -1.73
CA SER A 547 -23.93 -1.71 -0.74
C SER A 547 -24.21 -2.84 0.26
N PRO A 548 -23.39 -3.90 0.31
CA PRO A 548 -22.31 -4.22 -0.62
C PRO A 548 -22.80 -4.57 -2.05
N PRO A 549 -21.98 -4.34 -3.10
CA PRO A 549 -22.32 -4.73 -4.46
C PRO A 549 -22.50 -6.25 -4.63
N PRO A 550 -23.33 -6.70 -5.59
CA PRO A 550 -23.47 -8.11 -5.89
C PRO A 550 -22.17 -8.69 -6.51
N PRO A 551 -22.02 -10.03 -6.57
CA PRO A 551 -20.80 -10.65 -7.10
C PRO A 551 -20.41 -10.18 -8.51
N TYR A 552 -21.41 -9.87 -9.35
CA TYR A 552 -21.25 -9.42 -10.73
C TYR A 552 -21.16 -7.89 -10.90
N ASN A 553 -21.19 -7.12 -9.82
CA ASN A 553 -21.27 -5.65 -9.78
C ASN A 553 -22.51 -5.05 -10.45
N PHE A 554 -22.62 -5.16 -11.78
CA PHE A 554 -23.69 -4.61 -12.61
C PHE A 554 -24.43 -5.74 -13.34
N ALA A 555 -25.73 -5.86 -13.10
CA ALA A 555 -26.59 -6.81 -13.81
C ALA A 555 -26.61 -6.49 -15.32
N ILE A 556 -26.83 -5.22 -15.65
CA ILE A 556 -26.73 -4.66 -17.00
C ILE A 556 -25.57 -3.68 -17.01
N VAL A 557 -24.63 -3.84 -17.94
CA VAL A 557 -23.47 -2.95 -18.05
C VAL A 557 -23.96 -1.54 -18.39
N PRO A 558 -23.57 -0.50 -17.63
CA PRO A 558 -24.03 0.86 -17.86
C PRO A 558 -23.50 1.40 -19.19
N HIS A 559 -24.25 2.30 -19.81
CA HIS A 559 -23.78 3.04 -20.98
C HIS A 559 -23.45 4.48 -20.57
N VAL A 560 -22.18 4.87 -20.71
CA VAL A 560 -21.67 6.13 -20.15
C VAL A 560 -21.75 7.25 -21.17
N HIS A 561 -22.41 8.36 -20.79
CA HIS A 561 -22.57 9.53 -21.65
C HIS A 561 -21.69 10.70 -21.21
N GLU A 562 -21.54 10.94 -19.91
CA GLU A 562 -20.81 12.06 -19.31
C GLU A 562 -19.72 11.60 -18.34
N LEU A 563 -18.84 12.52 -17.90
CA LEU A 563 -17.74 12.23 -16.95
C LEU A 563 -18.27 11.78 -15.58
N ASP A 564 -19.15 12.57 -14.95
CA ASP A 564 -19.81 12.21 -13.69
C ASP A 564 -21.09 11.42 -13.99
N ALA A 565 -20.95 10.21 -14.55
CA ALA A 565 -22.06 9.45 -15.12
C ALA A 565 -23.26 9.30 -14.17
N PHE A 566 -23.02 8.90 -12.93
CA PHE A 566 -24.11 8.68 -11.97
C PHE A 566 -24.71 9.98 -11.44
N MET A 567 -23.93 11.07 -11.31
CA MET A 567 -24.51 12.38 -11.00
C MET A 567 -25.41 12.88 -12.13
N HIS A 568 -24.97 12.74 -13.38
CA HIS A 568 -25.76 13.10 -14.55
C HIS A 568 -27.08 12.32 -14.60
N ASP A 569 -27.03 11.02 -14.36
CA ASP A 569 -28.23 10.17 -14.31
C ASP A 569 -29.20 10.66 -13.22
N LYS A 570 -28.70 10.99 -12.02
CA LYS A 570 -29.52 11.53 -10.91
C LYS A 570 -30.16 12.87 -11.26
N GLU A 571 -29.41 13.80 -11.85
CA GLU A 571 -29.90 15.14 -12.22
C GLU A 571 -30.98 15.08 -13.32
N ASN A 572 -30.92 14.07 -14.20
CA ASN A 572 -31.89 13.88 -15.28
C ASN A 572 -33.00 12.87 -14.95
N GLY A 573 -33.02 12.32 -13.73
CA GLY A 573 -34.02 11.34 -13.30
C GLY A 573 -33.93 10.00 -14.06
N ILE A 574 -32.76 9.65 -14.58
CA ILE A 574 -32.51 8.39 -15.28
C ILE A 574 -32.22 7.31 -14.24
N ASP A 575 -33.10 6.32 -14.13
CA ASP A 575 -32.85 5.15 -13.28
C ASP A 575 -32.09 4.06 -14.05
N THR A 576 -30.76 4.06 -13.92
CA THR A 576 -29.88 3.05 -14.52
C THR A 576 -29.77 1.77 -13.67
N ARG A 577 -30.49 1.67 -12.55
CA ARG A 577 -30.52 0.47 -11.68
C ARG A 577 -31.47 -0.61 -12.20
N CYS A 578 -32.19 -0.33 -13.29
CA CYS A 578 -32.96 -1.26 -14.12
C CYS A 578 -33.81 -2.30 -13.35
N ALA A 579 -34.66 -1.85 -12.42
CA ALA A 579 -35.68 -2.71 -11.82
C ALA A 579 -36.61 -3.27 -12.93
N GLY A 580 -36.64 -4.59 -13.11
CA GLY A 580 -37.50 -5.25 -14.11
C GLY A 580 -36.97 -5.22 -15.55
N GLY A 581 -35.68 -4.92 -15.76
CA GLY A 581 -35.04 -5.06 -17.08
C GLY A 581 -34.91 -6.52 -17.54
N PRO A 582 -34.66 -6.77 -18.85
CA PRO A 582 -34.44 -8.13 -19.36
C PRO A 582 -33.08 -8.66 -18.88
N TYR A 583 -33.06 -9.31 -17.71
CA TYR A 583 -31.84 -9.91 -17.18
C TYR A 583 -31.42 -11.12 -18.03
N ALA A 584 -30.12 -11.21 -18.29
CA ALA A 584 -29.51 -12.33 -19.00
C ALA A 584 -28.58 -13.10 -18.05
N PRO A 585 -28.29 -14.39 -18.33
CA PRO A 585 -27.28 -15.12 -17.59
C PRO A 585 -25.92 -14.41 -17.63
N ILE A 586 -25.25 -14.33 -16.48
CA ILE A 586 -23.97 -13.62 -16.33
C ILE A 586 -22.83 -14.63 -16.20
N HIS A 587 -21.89 -14.59 -17.14
CA HIS A 587 -20.64 -15.36 -17.06
C HIS A 587 -19.72 -14.78 -15.98
N MET A 588 -19.25 -15.65 -15.07
CA MET A 588 -18.36 -15.29 -13.96
C MET A 588 -17.26 -16.34 -13.76
N PRO A 589 -16.06 -15.93 -13.30
CA PRO A 589 -14.97 -16.86 -13.01
C PRO A 589 -15.24 -17.68 -11.74
N LYS A 590 -14.81 -18.94 -11.73
CA LYS A 590 -14.85 -19.81 -10.54
C LYS A 590 -13.69 -19.52 -9.58
N ASN A 591 -13.96 -19.70 -8.30
CA ASN A 591 -12.92 -19.73 -7.27
C ASN A 591 -11.90 -20.84 -7.52
N THR A 592 -10.66 -20.62 -7.09
CA THR A 592 -9.57 -21.58 -7.31
C THR A 592 -8.56 -21.55 -6.17
N ALA A 593 -8.08 -22.73 -5.78
CA ALA A 593 -7.02 -22.88 -4.79
C ALA A 593 -5.61 -22.71 -5.38
N ALA A 594 -5.49 -22.64 -6.72
CA ALA A 594 -4.18 -22.64 -7.37
C ALA A 594 -3.29 -21.46 -6.96
N GLY A 595 -3.85 -20.25 -6.80
CA GLY A 595 -3.06 -19.09 -6.40
C GLY A 595 -2.56 -19.20 -4.96
N PHE A 596 -3.40 -19.69 -4.05
CA PHE A 596 -3.00 -20.03 -2.68
C PHE A 596 -1.89 -21.09 -2.64
N LEU A 597 -2.05 -22.19 -3.38
CA LEU A 597 -1.06 -23.27 -3.44
C LEU A 597 0.28 -22.79 -4.01
N ILE A 598 0.27 -22.00 -5.09
CA ILE A 598 1.48 -21.38 -5.64
C ILE A 598 2.13 -20.50 -4.56
N GLY A 599 1.36 -19.68 -3.84
CA GLY A 599 1.87 -18.88 -2.73
C GLY A 599 2.56 -19.73 -1.66
N VAL A 600 1.91 -20.81 -1.21
CA VAL A 600 2.46 -21.74 -0.20
C VAL A 600 3.75 -22.41 -0.68
N PHE A 601 3.79 -22.91 -1.92
CA PHE A 601 5.00 -23.52 -2.46
C PHE A 601 6.12 -22.50 -2.68
N SER A 602 5.78 -21.26 -3.06
CA SER A 602 6.72 -20.14 -3.12
C SER A 602 7.28 -19.75 -1.75
N LEU A 603 6.48 -19.83 -0.68
CA LEU A 603 6.95 -19.63 0.69
C LEU A 603 7.96 -20.71 1.09
N ILE A 604 7.64 -21.98 0.78
CA ILE A 604 8.54 -23.11 1.02
C ILE A 604 9.85 -22.91 0.27
N PHE A 605 9.78 -22.53 -1.00
CA PHE A 605 10.96 -22.22 -1.82
C PHE A 605 11.78 -21.07 -1.22
N GLY A 606 11.16 -19.93 -0.92
CA GLY A 606 11.86 -18.76 -0.36
C GLY A 606 12.52 -19.07 0.98
N PHE A 607 11.80 -19.70 1.91
CA PHE A 607 12.36 -20.12 3.19
C PHE A 607 13.51 -21.12 3.02
N ALA A 608 13.34 -22.12 2.15
CA ALA A 608 14.38 -23.09 1.87
C ALA A 608 15.63 -22.46 1.26
N ALA A 609 15.48 -21.49 0.36
CA ALA A 609 16.58 -20.79 -0.26
C ALA A 609 17.37 -19.94 0.75
N VAL A 610 16.68 -19.17 1.60
CA VAL A 610 17.29 -18.41 2.72
C VAL A 610 18.17 -19.30 3.60
N TRP A 611 17.71 -20.52 3.89
CA TRP A 611 18.40 -21.46 4.77
C TRP A 611 19.28 -22.48 4.04
N TYR A 612 19.49 -22.34 2.72
CA TYR A 612 20.32 -23.23 1.91
C TYR A 612 19.86 -24.70 1.95
N ILE A 613 18.55 -24.93 2.06
CA ILE A 613 17.90 -26.24 2.06
C ILE A 613 17.54 -26.62 0.61
N TRP A 614 18.56 -26.92 -0.20
CA TRP A 614 18.41 -27.00 -1.66
C TRP A 614 17.40 -28.03 -2.17
N TRP A 615 17.31 -29.19 -1.54
CA TRP A 615 16.32 -30.20 -1.92
C TRP A 615 14.88 -29.71 -1.71
N LEU A 616 14.64 -28.94 -0.64
CA LEU A 616 13.32 -28.38 -0.33
C LEU A 616 13.00 -27.21 -1.26
N ALA A 617 14.00 -26.39 -1.59
CA ALA A 617 13.86 -25.33 -2.59
C ALA A 617 13.48 -25.93 -3.96
N ALA A 618 14.15 -27.01 -4.40
CA ALA A 618 13.82 -27.71 -5.63
C ALA A 618 12.38 -28.25 -5.62
N ILE A 619 11.95 -28.89 -4.53
CA ILE A 619 10.57 -29.38 -4.37
C ILE A 619 9.57 -28.21 -4.44
N GLY A 620 9.83 -27.11 -3.73
CA GLY A 620 8.98 -25.92 -3.76
C GLY A 620 8.81 -25.37 -5.17
N LEU A 621 9.91 -25.23 -5.92
CA LEU A 621 9.89 -24.73 -7.30
C LEU A 621 9.16 -25.70 -8.24
N ILE A 622 9.42 -27.00 -8.16
CA ILE A 622 8.73 -28.03 -8.95
C ILE A 622 7.23 -28.01 -8.64
N ALA A 623 6.84 -27.83 -7.38
CA ALA A 623 5.43 -27.76 -6.99
C ALA A 623 4.74 -26.49 -7.50
N VAL A 624 5.44 -25.34 -7.53
CA VAL A 624 4.94 -24.11 -8.19
C VAL A 624 4.69 -24.40 -9.68
N ILE A 625 5.68 -24.92 -10.40
CA ILE A 625 5.58 -25.22 -11.84
C ILE A 625 4.46 -26.23 -12.10
N GLY A 626 4.41 -27.32 -11.33
CA GLY A 626 3.39 -28.36 -11.43
C GLY A 626 1.98 -27.82 -11.18
N THR A 627 1.81 -26.92 -10.21
CA THR A 627 0.52 -26.27 -9.94
C THR A 627 0.09 -25.36 -11.10
N VAL A 628 1.03 -24.61 -11.70
CA VAL A 628 0.75 -23.78 -12.88
C VAL A 628 0.34 -24.65 -14.07
N ILE A 629 1.05 -25.75 -14.34
CA ILE A 629 0.71 -26.69 -15.42
C ILE A 629 -0.65 -27.36 -15.18
N ALA A 630 -0.92 -27.79 -13.95
CA ALA A 630 -2.22 -28.37 -13.60
C ALA A 630 -3.36 -27.33 -13.76
N ARG A 631 -3.11 -26.08 -13.36
CA ARG A 631 -4.08 -24.99 -13.50
C ARG A 631 -4.37 -24.65 -14.95
N SER A 632 -3.36 -24.66 -15.81
CA SER A 632 -3.51 -24.36 -17.25
C SER A 632 -4.20 -25.49 -18.01
N ALA A 633 -4.12 -26.73 -17.54
CA ALA A 633 -4.85 -27.86 -18.08
C ALA A 633 -6.34 -27.90 -17.68
N ASN A 634 -6.72 -27.23 -16.57
CA ASN A 634 -8.11 -27.21 -16.11
C ASN A 634 -8.99 -26.29 -16.97
N LYS A 635 -10.01 -26.88 -17.62
CA LYS A 635 -11.00 -26.18 -18.45
C LYS A 635 -12.25 -25.73 -17.69
N ASP A 636 -12.51 -26.29 -16.50
CA ASP A 636 -13.67 -25.91 -15.68
C ASP A 636 -13.33 -24.69 -14.81
N ILE A 637 -13.40 -23.50 -15.41
CA ILE A 637 -12.85 -22.26 -14.83
C ILE A 637 -13.88 -21.16 -14.61
N ASP A 638 -15.10 -21.35 -15.09
CA ASP A 638 -16.16 -20.36 -15.11
C ASP A 638 -17.52 -21.00 -14.87
N TYR A 639 -18.51 -20.16 -14.61
CA TYR A 639 -19.90 -20.54 -14.43
C TYR A 639 -20.81 -19.41 -14.90
N TYR A 640 -22.11 -19.72 -15.01
CA TYR A 640 -23.14 -18.73 -15.29
C TYR A 640 -24.03 -18.55 -14.07
N ILE A 641 -24.26 -17.29 -13.69
CA ILE A 641 -25.33 -16.92 -12.77
C ILE A 641 -26.63 -16.84 -13.59
N PRO A 642 -27.67 -17.64 -13.28
CA PRO A 642 -28.93 -17.63 -14.01
C PRO A 642 -29.64 -16.27 -13.95
N ALA A 643 -30.36 -15.92 -15.01
CA ALA A 643 -31.13 -14.66 -15.08
C ALA A 643 -32.16 -14.52 -13.94
N GLU A 644 -32.75 -15.62 -13.49
CA GLU A 644 -33.70 -15.64 -12.36
C GLU A 644 -33.04 -15.21 -11.04
N GLU A 645 -31.80 -15.64 -10.81
CA GLU A 645 -31.05 -15.27 -9.61
C GLU A 645 -30.63 -13.80 -9.65
N VAL A 646 -30.20 -13.31 -10.82
CA VAL A 646 -29.95 -11.87 -11.04
C VAL A 646 -31.22 -11.07 -10.76
N ALA A 647 -32.36 -11.48 -11.33
CA ALA A 647 -33.64 -10.81 -11.12
C ALA A 647 -34.04 -10.80 -9.64
N ARG A 648 -33.82 -11.89 -8.92
CA ARG A 648 -34.11 -11.99 -7.48
C ARG A 648 -33.30 -10.97 -6.68
N ILE A 649 -31.99 -10.86 -6.95
CA ILE A 649 -31.08 -9.95 -6.24
C ILE A 649 -31.44 -8.49 -6.55
N GLU A 650 -31.61 -8.13 -7.82
CA GLU A 650 -31.93 -6.76 -8.23
C GLU A 650 -33.29 -6.32 -7.70
N ASN A 651 -34.33 -7.16 -7.80
CA ASN A 651 -35.66 -6.85 -7.26
C ASN A 651 -35.66 -6.70 -5.72
N GLU A 652 -34.78 -7.41 -5.00
CA GLU A 652 -34.60 -7.20 -3.57
C GLU A 652 -34.00 -5.82 -3.27
N HIS A 653 -33.01 -5.38 -4.04
CA HIS A 653 -32.42 -4.06 -3.91
C HIS A 653 -33.42 -2.94 -4.26
N SER A 654 -34.15 -3.06 -5.37
CA SER A 654 -35.18 -2.08 -5.76
C SER A 654 -36.28 -1.95 -4.71
N ARG A 655 -36.72 -3.05 -4.10
CA ARG A 655 -37.70 -3.01 -3.00
C ARG A 655 -37.16 -2.25 -1.78
N LYS A 656 -35.90 -2.43 -1.42
CA LYS A 656 -35.26 -1.68 -0.32
C LYS A 656 -35.21 -0.18 -0.63
N LEU A 657 -34.87 0.19 -1.86
CA LEU A 657 -34.87 1.58 -2.32
C LEU A 657 -36.28 2.21 -2.26
N MET A 658 -37.29 1.51 -2.74
CA MET A 658 -38.69 1.99 -2.71
C MET A 658 -39.22 2.14 -1.28
N ALA A 659 -38.90 1.18 -0.39
CA ALA A 659 -39.28 1.28 1.02
C ALA A 659 -38.66 2.51 1.69
N GLN A 660 -37.40 2.80 1.40
CA GLN A 660 -36.72 3.97 1.94
C GLN A 660 -37.23 5.30 1.35
N ALA A 661 -37.60 5.33 0.06
CA ALA A 661 -38.16 6.54 -0.55
C ALA A 661 -39.59 6.87 -0.03
N ALA A 662 -40.26 5.88 0.56
CA ALA A 662 -41.59 6.02 1.15
C ALA A 662 -41.56 6.45 2.63
N GLU A 663 -40.44 6.28 3.32
CA GLU A 663 -40.14 6.79 4.68
C GLU A 663 -39.66 8.24 4.62
#